data_AF-A0A8J5VGM2-F1
#
_entry.id   AF-A0A8J5VGM2-F1
#
_cell.length_a   1.000
_cell.length_b   1.000
_cell.length_c   1.000
_cell.angle_alpha   90.00
_cell.angle_beta   90.00
_cell.angle_gamma   90.00
#
_symmetry.space_group_name_H-M   'P 1'
#
loop_
_entity.id
_entity.type
_entity.pdbx_description
1 polymer ?
#
loop_
_entity_poly.entity_id
_entity_poly.type
_entity_poly.pdbx_seq_one_letter_code
_entity_poly.pdbx_strand_id
1 'polypeptide(L)'
;MSSLSQSPAERESPRPTTPPSQAPALVGGLIESLSFRSCGFGRAAASAFEKEDIRARAALPQRLRAAVHAALRARDPSAGSFAFVPYHAAVGGDLSAAAANPWFDVAHDDAPESPLVAFVNPRSGGRLGPVLKTRLQELIGEDQMVGIGRYVELLSQCGSDARTILRIQAALLTSGILRQSADLHNSLIRALAGSARPHLAVPLYWHLLRAGLLPTPHTFPSLLKSLALSHAVPGAPGLALAVHAHAVKLGLEGFLLVSNALIRVHAGLLGRLSDALMLLRTAASVDASTFNTLITAYARAGRVAGARALFDEMPERNAVSWSAMVNGYVQAGDGREALGLFTQMQAEGVRPDDTVLVGVLAACAQLGVLEQGKWVHGYLKANDIRITVFLGTALVDMYAKCGEVQLGMEVFKRMKEKNVLAWTTMIKGLAMHGRGSEALTLFSRMESLGVKPDDIAFIGALCACTHTGFVDKGRELFNSMVRKYGIKPKIEHYGCMVDLLARNGLLTEAREMVEKMPMKPDALIWGALMAGCRFHKNVELAEYVIKHWIELEPDKSGAYVLLGNIYAASGRHASAREIRHLMRKKGVDKLPGCSTVEIKGIIHQFMVGDLSHPCIEEILAKWDEIDSRIRLEEGYVPDKKEVLLDIEEEEKEDALSRHSEKLAIAFALINTSDDMPIRIVKNLRVFDLTVVKPSDFVEYALACLEQLSDSGDHSAKFIRHNLRIMVAGGDGTVGWVLGCLGQLYVQNREPVPPVAVIPLGTGNDLSRSFGWGASFPFGWKAAAKRSLYKAIFGSVSCLDSWHVIVSMPVRGEEEEEELNLPHSLRNLGECTFSDDGNAEGELPETVSCFDGVFYNYFSIGMDAQVAYGFHHLRDEKPFLASGPLSNKLIYAGYTCKQGWFFTQCISDPELRGLTNIIRLSIKKMDSSEWENIPVPSSVRAIVALNLHNYASGRNPWGNLKPEYLEKRGFVEAQSDDGLLEIFGLKQGWHASLVMVELISAKHIAQAAAIRLEIKGGQWKDAYMQMDGEPWKQPLNPEYSTFVDIKKVPYQSLIINGGDR
;
A
#
# COMPACT_ATOMS: atom_id res chain seq x y z
N MET A 1 26.96 -4.29 56.45
CA MET A 1 27.47 -2.92 56.72
C MET A 1 28.11 -2.44 55.43
N SER A 2 27.44 -1.63 54.60
CA SER A 2 27.21 -0.16 54.71
C SER A 2 28.50 0.65 54.46
N SER A 3 28.55 1.72 53.64
CA SER A 3 27.55 2.36 52.74
C SER A 3 28.21 3.46 51.85
N LEU A 4 27.46 4.00 50.87
CA LEU A 4 27.41 5.39 50.30
C LEU A 4 28.45 6.46 50.77
N SER A 5 28.90 7.49 50.00
CA SER A 5 28.63 7.96 48.59
C SER A 5 29.39 9.26 48.16
N GLN A 6 29.45 9.55 46.84
CA GLN A 6 29.55 10.88 46.13
C GLN A 6 30.93 11.61 45.85
N SER A 7 30.90 12.67 44.99
CA SER A 7 31.96 13.21 44.06
C SER A 7 32.10 14.79 44.10
N PRO A 8 32.62 15.65 43.14
CA PRO A 8 32.90 15.60 41.66
C PRO A 8 34.18 16.37 41.10
N ALA A 9 34.20 16.74 39.78
CA ALA A 9 34.98 17.82 39.05
C ALA A 9 36.50 17.61 38.69
N GLU A 10 37.20 18.27 37.72
CA GLU A 10 36.91 19.00 36.43
C GLU A 10 38.21 19.32 35.55
N ARG A 11 38.06 19.59 34.22
CA ARG A 11 38.92 20.44 33.26
C ARG A 11 40.40 20.05 32.91
N GLU A 12 41.18 20.55 31.91
CA GLU A 12 41.05 21.16 30.53
C GLU A 12 42.45 21.23 29.77
N SER A 13 42.55 21.77 28.50
CA SER A 13 43.72 22.42 27.78
C SER A 13 44.26 21.87 26.38
N PRO A 14 44.96 22.67 25.49
CA PRO A 14 45.17 22.33 24.04
C PRO A 14 46.47 22.78 23.21
N ARG A 15 46.69 22.23 21.97
CA ARG A 15 47.63 22.65 20.83
C ARG A 15 49.18 22.40 21.01
N PRO A 16 50.17 22.69 20.08
CA PRO A 16 50.22 23.15 18.64
C PRO A 16 51.30 22.51 17.64
N THR A 17 51.26 22.87 16.32
CA THR A 17 52.34 22.87 15.23
C THR A 17 53.06 21.57 14.70
N THR A 18 53.55 21.55 13.42
CA THR A 18 54.17 20.42 12.59
C THR A 18 55.22 20.97 11.54
N PRO A 19 55.84 20.31 10.48
CA PRO A 19 55.84 18.96 9.79
C PRO A 19 57.31 18.33 9.66
N PRO A 20 57.93 17.69 8.58
CA PRO A 20 57.60 17.09 7.23
C PRO A 20 58.24 15.66 6.91
N SER A 21 58.58 15.26 5.64
CA SER A 21 58.98 13.86 5.21
C SER A 21 59.74 13.63 3.84
N GLN A 22 60.44 12.47 3.63
CA GLN A 22 60.97 11.84 2.35
C GLN A 22 60.93 10.25 2.45
N ALA A 23 61.14 9.44 1.38
CA ALA A 23 60.99 7.94 1.38
C ALA A 23 61.83 7.17 0.30
N PRO A 24 62.13 5.83 0.42
CA PRO A 24 61.24 4.75 -0.11
C PRO A 24 61.30 3.31 0.54
N ALA A 25 60.26 2.48 0.27
CA ALA A 25 60.11 0.98 0.28
C ALA A 25 60.94 0.09 1.28
N LEU A 26 60.38 -0.82 2.09
CA LEU A 26 59.48 -1.97 1.79
C LEU A 26 59.03 -2.66 3.11
N VAL A 27 57.89 -3.38 3.11
CA VAL A 27 57.26 -4.12 4.24
C VAL A 27 56.70 -3.25 5.38
N GLY A 28 55.40 -3.42 5.66
CA GLY A 28 54.79 -3.06 6.96
C GLY A 28 54.12 -1.69 7.06
N GLY A 29 52.84 -1.64 6.69
CA GLY A 29 51.87 -0.66 7.23
C GLY A 29 51.97 0.79 6.73
N LEU A 30 50.95 1.22 5.98
CA LEU A 30 50.61 2.65 5.89
C LEU A 30 49.07 2.79 5.92
N ILE A 31 48.58 3.29 7.05
CA ILE A 31 47.19 3.67 7.29
C ILE A 31 47.15 5.20 7.42
N GLU A 32 46.06 5.81 6.94
CA GLU A 32 45.63 7.19 7.21
C GLU A 32 46.55 8.36 6.78
N SER A 33 46.28 8.89 5.59
CA SER A 33 45.72 10.25 5.41
C SER A 33 45.13 10.34 3.99
N LEU A 34 44.01 11.01 3.68
CA LEU A 34 43.02 11.82 4.43
C LEU A 34 41.60 11.33 4.02
N SER A 35 40.53 11.44 4.82
CA SER A 35 40.41 11.60 6.28
C SER A 35 39.04 11.04 6.70
N PHE A 36 39.00 10.05 7.60
CA PHE A 36 37.77 9.64 8.29
C PHE A 36 38.05 8.96 9.65
N ARG A 37 38.72 9.70 10.54
CA ARG A 37 38.88 9.48 11.99
C ARG A 37 39.32 10.80 12.63
N SER A 38 39.14 11.04 13.93
CA SER A 38 38.59 10.21 15.01
C SER A 38 37.33 10.89 15.60
N CYS A 39 36.20 10.23 15.90
CA CYS A 39 35.88 8.99 16.65
C CYS A 39 35.62 9.24 18.14
N GLY A 40 34.39 8.94 18.59
CA GLY A 40 33.92 9.12 19.97
C GLY A 40 32.75 8.21 20.40
N PHE A 41 32.69 6.98 19.87
CA PHE A 41 31.65 5.96 20.10
C PHE A 41 30.23 6.30 19.56
N GLY A 42 29.39 5.34 19.16
CA GLY A 42 29.60 3.89 19.06
C GLY A 42 28.84 3.25 17.89
N ARG A 43 29.55 2.56 16.99
CA ARG A 43 28.95 1.72 15.93
C ARG A 43 28.37 0.43 16.52
N ALA A 44 27.18 0.52 17.12
CA ALA A 44 26.44 -0.64 17.65
C ALA A 44 24.91 -0.54 17.52
N ALA A 45 24.32 0.66 17.67
CA ALA A 45 22.87 0.80 17.84
C ALA A 45 22.03 0.81 16.54
N ALA A 46 22.46 1.55 15.51
CA ALA A 46 21.58 1.92 14.37
C ALA A 46 21.12 0.76 13.47
N SER A 47 21.69 -0.44 13.60
CA SER A 47 21.29 -1.65 12.86
C SER A 47 20.26 -2.53 13.59
N ALA A 48 19.85 -2.18 14.81
CA ALA A 48 19.02 -3.02 15.69
C ALA A 48 17.62 -2.44 15.99
N PHE A 49 17.18 -1.39 15.29
CA PHE A 49 15.81 -0.89 15.41
C PHE A 49 14.84 -1.83 14.68
N GLU A 50 14.24 -2.75 15.42
CA GLU A 50 13.27 -3.74 14.94
C GLU A 50 11.95 -3.06 14.49
N LYS A 51 10.95 -3.83 14.08
CA LYS A 51 9.70 -3.27 13.52
C LYS A 51 8.79 -2.72 14.63
N GLU A 52 8.94 -3.27 15.83
CA GLU A 52 8.08 -3.15 16.99
C GLU A 52 8.19 -1.78 17.67
N ASP A 53 9.40 -1.21 17.82
CA ASP A 53 9.62 0.11 18.45
C ASP A 53 9.01 1.28 17.63
N ILE A 54 9.14 1.22 16.29
CA ILE A 54 8.46 2.17 15.39
C ILE A 54 6.93 2.05 15.52
N ARG A 55 6.40 0.84 15.78
CA ARG A 55 4.97 0.59 15.97
C ARG A 55 4.47 1.18 17.29
N ALA A 56 5.13 0.82 18.39
CA ALA A 56 4.74 1.21 19.75
C ALA A 56 4.68 2.75 19.95
N ARG A 57 5.54 3.52 19.27
CA ARG A 57 5.58 4.99 19.40
C ARG A 57 4.70 5.75 18.42
N ALA A 58 4.23 5.10 17.36
CA ALA A 58 3.39 5.71 16.32
C ALA A 58 1.90 5.34 16.47
N ALA A 59 1.57 4.27 17.19
CA ALA A 59 0.22 3.73 17.31
C ALA A 59 -0.45 4.11 18.64
N LEU A 60 -1.64 4.74 18.56
CA LEU A 60 -2.58 5.17 19.62
C LEU A 60 -3.10 3.98 20.49
N PRO A 61 -4.06 4.08 21.45
CA PRO A 61 -4.69 2.96 22.20
C PRO A 61 -5.98 2.38 21.55
N GLN A 62 -6.12 1.05 21.38
CA GLN A 62 -6.96 0.39 20.34
C GLN A 62 -8.41 0.86 20.19
N ARG A 63 -9.12 1.10 21.30
CA ARG A 63 -10.47 1.66 21.37
C ARG A 63 -10.70 2.83 20.40
N LEU A 64 -9.71 3.73 20.30
CA LEU A 64 -9.81 4.94 19.49
C LEU A 64 -9.59 4.71 17.99
N ARG A 65 -9.08 3.54 17.56
CA ARG A 65 -8.99 3.17 16.12
C ARG A 65 -10.36 2.84 15.59
N ALA A 66 -11.09 2.05 16.38
CA ALA A 66 -12.46 1.67 16.10
C ALA A 66 -13.35 2.91 16.07
N ALA A 67 -13.20 3.83 17.03
CA ALA A 67 -13.94 5.09 17.06
C ALA A 67 -13.66 5.97 15.82
N VAL A 68 -12.38 6.24 15.52
CA VAL A 68 -11.98 7.02 14.34
C VAL A 68 -12.44 6.37 13.03
N HIS A 69 -12.29 5.06 12.89
CA HIS A 69 -12.70 4.34 11.67
C HIS A 69 -14.23 4.25 11.54
N ALA A 70 -14.97 4.13 12.65
CA ALA A 70 -16.43 4.22 12.66
C ALA A 70 -16.88 5.62 12.20
N ALA A 71 -16.30 6.68 12.77
CA ALA A 71 -16.62 8.05 12.39
C ALA A 71 -16.33 8.36 10.92
N LEU A 72 -15.17 7.93 10.41
CA LEU A 72 -14.82 8.03 8.98
C LEU A 72 -15.77 7.24 8.07
N ARG A 73 -16.20 6.03 8.48
CA ARG A 73 -17.09 5.18 7.69
C ARG A 73 -18.53 5.67 7.69
N ALA A 74 -19.00 6.23 8.81
CA ALA A 74 -20.34 6.77 8.98
C ALA A 74 -20.48 8.22 8.45
N ARG A 75 -19.37 8.96 8.34
CA ARG A 75 -19.34 10.42 8.18
C ARG A 75 -20.11 11.13 9.29
N ASP A 76 -19.83 10.70 10.52
CA ASP A 76 -20.44 11.21 11.75
C ASP A 76 -19.39 11.14 12.87
N PRO A 77 -18.94 12.27 13.46
CA PRO A 77 -18.00 12.24 14.58
C PRO A 77 -18.52 11.46 15.79
N SER A 78 -19.85 11.49 16.00
CA SER A 78 -20.51 10.89 17.15
C SER A 78 -20.68 9.37 17.03
N ALA A 79 -20.49 8.81 15.83
CA ALA A 79 -20.41 7.36 15.64
C ALA A 79 -19.22 6.70 16.37
N GLY A 80 -18.25 7.49 16.86
CA GLY A 80 -17.19 7.05 17.76
C GLY A 80 -17.56 7.06 19.26
N SER A 81 -18.72 7.61 19.65
CA SER A 81 -19.11 7.87 21.04
C SER A 81 -19.18 6.64 21.96
N PHE A 82 -19.35 5.43 21.40
CA PHE A 82 -19.28 4.15 22.13
C PHE A 82 -17.94 3.93 22.86
N ALA A 83 -16.92 4.70 22.51
CA ALA A 83 -15.61 4.70 23.15
C ALA A 83 -15.53 5.56 24.43
N PHE A 84 -16.51 6.43 24.73
CA PHE A 84 -16.47 7.35 25.88
C PHE A 84 -16.87 6.68 27.21
N VAL A 85 -16.37 7.22 28.33
CA VAL A 85 -16.59 6.73 29.71
C VAL A 85 -16.75 7.89 30.71
N PRO A 86 -17.89 8.01 31.43
CA PRO A 86 -18.08 9.04 32.46
C PRO A 86 -17.27 8.79 33.74
N TYR A 87 -16.60 9.83 34.25
CA TYR A 87 -15.71 9.78 35.43
C TYR A 87 -16.37 9.19 36.70
N HIS A 88 -17.64 9.50 36.96
CA HIS A 88 -18.34 9.01 38.15
C HIS A 88 -18.52 7.48 38.19
N ALA A 89 -18.59 6.81 37.03
CA ALA A 89 -18.69 5.35 36.96
C ALA A 89 -17.40 4.64 37.42
N ALA A 90 -16.26 5.33 37.45
CA ALA A 90 -14.98 4.77 37.88
C ALA A 90 -14.74 4.81 39.41
N VAL A 91 -15.58 5.55 40.16
CA VAL A 91 -15.38 5.80 41.60
C VAL A 91 -16.67 5.56 42.43
N GLY A 92 -17.85 5.64 41.80
CA GLY A 92 -19.16 5.83 42.45
C GLY A 92 -20.02 4.58 42.69
N GLY A 93 -19.45 3.44 43.08
CA GLY A 93 -20.18 2.49 43.96
C GLY A 93 -21.35 1.65 43.42
N ASP A 94 -21.57 1.49 42.12
CA ASP A 94 -22.32 0.32 41.58
C ASP A 94 -21.64 -0.24 40.33
N LEU A 95 -21.10 -1.47 40.46
CA LEU A 95 -20.23 -2.09 39.46
C LEU A 95 -20.99 -2.92 38.40
N SER A 96 -22.33 -3.00 38.51
CA SER A 96 -23.15 -3.82 37.61
C SER A 96 -23.19 -3.32 36.15
N ALA A 97 -23.23 -1.99 35.94
CA ALA A 97 -23.37 -1.40 34.61
C ALA A 97 -22.05 -1.24 33.83
N ALA A 98 -20.94 -0.97 34.53
CA ALA A 98 -19.64 -0.70 33.88
C ALA A 98 -19.02 -1.94 33.21
N ALA A 99 -19.41 -3.15 33.65
CA ALA A 99 -18.84 -4.42 33.18
C ALA A 99 -19.32 -4.87 31.78
N ALA A 100 -20.19 -4.10 31.11
CA ALA A 100 -20.91 -4.52 29.90
C ALA A 100 -20.30 -4.04 28.56
N ASN A 101 -19.36 -3.09 28.54
CA ASN A 101 -18.80 -2.53 27.31
C ASN A 101 -17.46 -3.23 26.92
N PRO A 102 -17.37 -3.95 25.78
CA PRO A 102 -16.19 -4.74 25.41
C PRO A 102 -14.97 -3.91 24.97
N TRP A 103 -15.06 -2.57 24.96
CA TRP A 103 -13.97 -1.67 24.58
C TRP A 103 -13.23 -1.04 25.79
N PHE A 104 -13.64 -1.36 27.02
CA PHE A 104 -12.97 -0.92 28.25
C PHE A 104 -11.65 -1.65 28.50
N ASP A 105 -10.61 -0.89 28.81
CA ASP A 105 -9.47 -1.34 29.63
C ASP A 105 -9.00 -0.15 30.47
N VAL A 106 -8.76 -0.32 31.77
CA VAL A 106 -8.53 0.80 32.70
C VAL A 106 -7.03 1.06 32.87
N ALA A 107 -6.47 1.87 31.99
CA ALA A 107 -5.12 2.41 32.11
C ALA A 107 -5.04 3.83 31.51
N HIS A 108 -4.56 4.79 32.30
CA HIS A 108 -4.46 6.20 31.90
C HIS A 108 -3.23 6.52 31.02
N ASP A 109 -2.33 5.54 30.84
CA ASP A 109 -0.96 5.76 30.34
C ASP A 109 -0.69 5.21 28.92
N ASP A 110 -1.62 4.49 28.28
CA ASP A 110 -1.41 3.75 27.01
C ASP A 110 -1.27 4.63 25.74
N ALA A 111 -1.03 5.93 25.88
CA ALA A 111 -0.91 6.84 24.75
C ALA A 111 0.54 6.86 24.19
N PRO A 112 0.74 6.71 22.88
CA PRO A 112 2.06 6.73 22.26
C PRO A 112 2.73 8.10 22.40
N GLU A 113 4.06 8.10 22.46
CA GLU A 113 4.90 9.29 22.57
C GLU A 113 4.75 10.27 21.40
N SER A 114 4.39 9.79 20.20
CA SER A 114 4.10 10.65 19.03
C SER A 114 3.20 9.91 18.01
N PRO A 115 1.87 9.86 18.25
CA PRO A 115 0.93 9.15 17.39
C PRO A 115 1.01 9.66 15.94
N LEU A 116 1.02 8.76 14.95
CA LEU A 116 1.31 9.11 13.55
C LEU A 116 0.27 8.56 12.58
N VAL A 117 -0.41 9.43 11.85
CA VAL A 117 -1.30 9.07 10.72
C VAL A 117 -0.58 9.33 9.40
N ALA A 118 -0.58 8.34 8.50
CA ALA A 118 0.14 8.40 7.23
C ALA A 118 -0.80 8.55 6.01
N PHE A 119 -0.93 9.79 5.52
CA PHE A 119 -1.44 10.05 4.18
C PHE A 119 -0.37 9.77 3.13
N VAL A 120 -0.76 9.16 2.03
CA VAL A 120 0.16 8.71 1.00
C VAL A 120 -0.51 8.98 -0.33
N ASN A 121 0.09 9.62 -1.34
CA ASN A 121 -0.52 9.80 -2.67
C ASN A 121 0.06 8.77 -3.68
N PRO A 122 -0.75 8.03 -4.46
CA PRO A 122 -0.27 7.00 -5.40
C PRO A 122 0.26 7.56 -6.71
N ARG A 123 -0.31 8.69 -7.14
CA ARG A 123 -0.03 9.34 -8.42
C ARG A 123 1.32 10.08 -8.29
N SER A 124 1.52 10.72 -7.13
CA SER A 124 2.80 11.25 -6.64
C SER A 124 3.91 10.19 -6.60
N GLY A 125 5.11 10.57 -7.09
CA GLY A 125 6.30 9.72 -7.19
C GLY A 125 6.19 8.64 -8.27
N GLY A 126 5.03 8.55 -8.94
CA GLY A 126 4.65 7.50 -9.87
C GLY A 126 4.95 6.12 -9.28
N ARG A 127 5.89 5.42 -9.91
CA ARG A 127 6.29 4.05 -9.55
C ARG A 127 6.69 3.80 -8.08
N LEU A 128 7.02 4.84 -7.31
CA LEU A 128 7.39 4.74 -5.87
C LEU A 128 6.16 4.70 -4.98
N GLY A 129 5.16 5.54 -5.31
CA GLY A 129 3.97 5.75 -4.51
C GLY A 129 3.31 4.44 -4.10
N PRO A 130 2.85 3.60 -5.05
CA PRO A 130 2.17 2.36 -4.75
C PRO A 130 2.84 1.54 -3.64
N VAL A 131 4.09 1.16 -3.85
CA VAL A 131 4.77 0.22 -2.97
C VAL A 131 5.15 0.83 -1.62
N LEU A 132 5.43 2.14 -1.56
CA LEU A 132 5.70 2.80 -0.30
C LEU A 132 4.52 2.70 0.67
N LYS A 133 3.27 2.84 0.20
CA LYS A 133 2.08 2.63 1.06
C LYS A 133 2.12 1.25 1.72
N THR A 134 2.44 0.19 0.96
CA THR A 134 2.63 -1.14 1.56
C THR A 134 3.69 -1.14 2.61
N ARG A 135 4.83 -0.49 2.36
CA ARG A 135 5.95 -0.60 3.27
C ARG A 135 5.65 0.09 4.58
N LEU A 136 4.87 1.16 4.54
CA LEU A 136 4.28 1.78 5.72
C LEU A 136 3.33 0.79 6.42
N GLN A 137 2.34 0.20 5.71
CA GLN A 137 1.43 -0.82 6.28
C GLN A 137 2.15 -2.09 6.81
N GLU A 138 3.24 -2.54 6.18
CA GLU A 138 4.11 -3.63 6.64
C GLU A 138 4.89 -3.27 7.91
N LEU A 139 5.07 -1.98 8.22
CA LEU A 139 5.87 -1.46 9.33
C LEU A 139 4.99 -1.02 10.51
N ILE A 140 4.09 -0.05 10.32
CA ILE A 140 3.15 0.40 11.36
C ILE A 140 1.96 -0.56 11.54
N GLY A 141 1.65 -1.38 10.54
CA GLY A 141 0.61 -2.42 10.59
C GLY A 141 -0.68 -2.04 9.87
N GLU A 142 -1.49 -3.05 9.55
CA GLU A 142 -2.88 -2.89 9.10
C GLU A 142 -3.77 -2.45 10.27
N ASP A 143 -3.69 -3.20 11.37
CA ASP A 143 -4.28 -2.86 12.66
C ASP A 143 -3.20 -2.86 13.75
N GLN A 144 -2.79 -1.69 14.23
CA GLN A 144 -2.11 -1.61 15.52
C GLN A 144 -2.43 -0.32 16.24
N MET A 145 -2.79 -0.50 17.51
CA MET A 145 -2.92 0.46 18.61
C MET A 145 -2.75 -0.35 19.94
N VAL A 146 -2.57 0.30 21.09
CA VAL A 146 -1.92 -0.20 22.35
C VAL A 146 -2.93 -0.51 23.48
N GLY A 147 -2.47 -1.12 24.60
CA GLY A 147 -3.24 -1.34 25.85
C GLY A 147 -2.47 -1.99 27.04
N ILE A 148 -2.95 -1.71 28.26
CA ILE A 148 -2.58 -2.20 29.62
C ILE A 148 -1.16 -1.78 30.13
N GLY A 149 -1.01 -0.49 30.41
CA GLY A 149 0.23 0.30 30.30
C GLY A 149 1.41 0.25 31.28
N ARG A 150 1.73 -0.83 32.05
CA ARG A 150 3.16 -0.99 32.45
C ARG A 150 3.72 -2.37 32.76
N TYR A 151 3.22 -3.12 33.74
CA TYR A 151 3.72 -4.49 33.98
C TYR A 151 3.11 -5.49 33.00
N VAL A 152 1.86 -5.26 32.60
CA VAL A 152 1.22 -5.99 31.49
C VAL A 152 1.79 -5.49 30.16
N GLU A 153 2.05 -4.19 30.03
CA GLU A 153 2.78 -3.59 28.91
C GLU A 153 4.16 -4.24 28.73
N LEU A 154 5.01 -4.27 29.76
CA LEU A 154 6.30 -4.98 29.74
C LEU A 154 6.13 -6.46 29.38
N LEU A 155 5.10 -7.14 29.90
CA LEU A 155 4.80 -8.53 29.55
C LEU A 155 4.25 -8.73 28.13
N SER A 156 3.77 -7.67 27.46
CA SER A 156 3.35 -7.65 26.06
C SER A 156 4.48 -7.24 25.11
N GLN A 157 5.30 -6.26 25.52
CA GLN A 157 6.53 -5.80 24.88
C GLN A 157 7.63 -6.88 24.92
N CYS A 158 7.62 -7.76 25.93
CA CYS A 158 8.47 -8.97 25.94
C CYS A 158 8.20 -9.90 24.74
N GLY A 159 7.09 -9.72 24.02
CA GLY A 159 6.71 -10.54 22.88
C GLY A 159 6.66 -12.02 23.26
N SER A 160 7.36 -12.85 22.48
CA SER A 160 7.42 -14.29 22.73
C SER A 160 8.64 -14.76 23.55
N ASP A 161 9.49 -13.85 24.07
CA ASP A 161 10.68 -14.24 24.84
C ASP A 161 10.33 -14.78 26.24
N ALA A 162 10.26 -16.10 26.31
CA ALA A 162 10.08 -16.81 27.56
C ALA A 162 11.17 -16.52 28.62
N ARG A 163 12.39 -16.08 28.25
CA ARG A 163 13.43 -15.76 29.27
C ARG A 163 13.11 -14.49 30.03
N THR A 164 12.70 -13.42 29.35
CA THR A 164 12.39 -12.15 30.00
C THR A 164 11.04 -12.23 30.74
N ILE A 165 10.05 -12.93 30.18
CA ILE A 165 8.81 -13.26 30.90
C ILE A 165 9.11 -14.05 32.19
N LEU A 166 9.99 -15.06 32.13
CA LEU A 166 10.38 -15.83 33.32
C LEU A 166 11.19 -15.02 34.35
N ARG A 167 11.96 -14.00 33.92
CA ARG A 167 12.63 -13.06 34.82
C ARG A 167 11.64 -12.13 35.53
N ILE A 168 10.64 -11.61 34.81
CA ILE A 168 9.55 -10.84 35.40
C ILE A 168 8.74 -11.70 36.38
N GLN A 169 8.39 -12.94 35.99
CA GLN A 169 7.76 -13.91 36.88
C GLN A 169 8.58 -14.17 38.15
N ALA A 170 9.90 -14.37 38.02
CA ALA A 170 10.79 -14.59 39.17
C ALA A 170 10.83 -13.37 40.10
N ALA A 171 10.90 -12.15 39.58
CA ALA A 171 10.86 -10.92 40.36
C ALA A 171 9.52 -10.68 41.05
N LEU A 172 8.39 -10.99 40.39
CA LEU A 172 7.04 -10.91 40.98
C LEU A 172 6.80 -12.00 42.04
N LEU A 173 7.50 -13.13 41.96
CA LEU A 173 7.51 -14.18 42.99
C LEU A 173 8.38 -13.81 44.20
N THR A 174 9.60 -13.28 44.01
CA THR A 174 10.50 -12.92 45.13
C THR A 174 10.08 -11.66 45.86
N SER A 175 9.43 -10.70 45.18
CA SER A 175 8.78 -9.55 45.82
C SER A 175 7.47 -9.90 46.56
N GLY A 176 6.96 -11.12 46.40
CA GLY A 176 5.71 -11.59 47.01
C GLY A 176 4.43 -11.05 46.38
N ILE A 177 4.50 -9.94 45.63
CA ILE A 177 3.38 -9.22 45.01
C ILE A 177 2.46 -10.16 44.22
N LEU A 178 3.02 -11.15 43.51
CA LEU A 178 2.22 -12.09 42.72
C LEU A 178 1.19 -12.87 43.56
N ARG A 179 1.50 -13.19 44.83
CA ARG A 179 0.58 -13.92 45.72
C ARG A 179 -0.66 -13.12 46.12
N GLN A 180 -0.68 -11.81 45.87
CA GLN A 180 -1.76 -10.90 46.27
C GLN A 180 -2.61 -10.42 45.09
N SER A 181 -2.27 -10.77 43.84
CA SER A 181 -2.97 -10.30 42.64
C SER A 181 -3.34 -11.45 41.70
N ALA A 182 -4.64 -11.59 41.42
CA ALA A 182 -5.13 -12.46 40.36
C ALA A 182 -4.76 -11.91 38.96
N ASP A 183 -4.69 -10.59 38.80
CA ASP A 183 -4.47 -9.95 37.50
C ASP A 183 -3.03 -9.99 37.01
N LEU A 184 -2.05 -9.97 37.92
CA LEU A 184 -0.67 -10.28 37.58
C LEU A 184 -0.49 -11.76 37.20
N HIS A 185 -1.21 -12.69 37.84
CA HIS A 185 -1.28 -14.09 37.38
C HIS A 185 -1.95 -14.19 36.01
N ASN A 186 -3.10 -13.55 35.80
CA ASN A 186 -3.81 -13.50 34.51
C ASN A 186 -2.89 -12.99 33.39
N SER A 187 -2.13 -11.93 33.67
CA SER A 187 -1.23 -11.28 32.72
C SER A 187 0.01 -12.13 32.42
N LEU A 188 0.60 -12.79 33.41
CA LEU A 188 1.68 -13.76 33.21
C LEU A 188 1.21 -14.99 32.42
N ILE A 189 0.02 -15.52 32.74
CA ILE A 189 -0.62 -16.63 32.00
C ILE A 189 -0.89 -16.22 30.55
N ARG A 190 -1.36 -14.98 30.31
CA ARG A 190 -1.61 -14.40 28.97
C ARG A 190 -0.33 -14.18 28.17
N ALA A 191 0.72 -13.67 28.79
CA ALA A 191 2.03 -13.46 28.17
C ALA A 191 2.72 -14.78 27.83
N LEU A 192 2.71 -15.76 28.75
CA LEU A 192 3.22 -17.10 28.46
C LEU A 192 2.41 -17.78 27.36
N ALA A 193 1.10 -17.58 27.28
CA ALA A 193 0.24 -18.00 26.17
C ALA A 193 0.51 -17.28 24.82
N GLY A 194 1.43 -16.31 24.79
CA GLY A 194 2.03 -15.75 23.57
C GLY A 194 3.51 -16.14 23.37
N SER A 195 4.11 -16.88 24.31
CA SER A 195 5.55 -17.15 24.36
C SER A 195 5.98 -18.43 23.67
N ALA A 196 7.29 -18.56 23.43
CA ALA A 196 7.92 -19.81 23.01
C ALA A 196 7.86 -20.95 24.05
N ARG A 197 7.26 -20.74 25.24
CA ARG A 197 7.05 -21.77 26.29
C ARG A 197 5.65 -21.67 26.94
N PRO A 198 4.55 -21.85 26.18
CA PRO A 198 3.21 -21.62 26.72
C PRO A 198 2.80 -22.64 27.80
N HIS A 199 3.47 -23.79 27.85
CA HIS A 199 3.32 -24.80 28.90
C HIS A 199 3.53 -24.27 30.33
N LEU A 200 4.34 -23.21 30.50
CA LEU A 200 4.65 -22.63 31.82
C LEU A 200 3.50 -21.83 32.43
N ALA A 201 2.43 -21.55 31.67
CA ALA A 201 1.20 -20.97 32.19
C ALA A 201 0.45 -21.93 33.16
N VAL A 202 0.58 -23.25 32.98
CA VAL A 202 -0.14 -24.24 33.81
C VAL A 202 0.39 -24.28 35.26
N PRO A 203 1.72 -24.31 35.52
CA PRO A 203 2.26 -24.11 36.87
C PRO A 203 1.86 -22.79 37.55
N LEU A 204 1.67 -21.70 36.78
CA LEU A 204 1.20 -20.42 37.33
C LEU A 204 -0.27 -20.44 37.73
N TYR A 205 -1.12 -21.13 36.96
CA TYR A 205 -2.51 -21.37 37.37
C TYR A 205 -2.58 -22.20 38.66
N TRP A 206 -1.70 -23.20 38.81
CA TRP A 206 -1.56 -23.95 40.06
C TRP A 206 -1.03 -23.09 41.23
N HIS A 207 -0.13 -22.13 40.98
CA HIS A 207 0.33 -21.17 41.99
C HIS A 207 -0.77 -20.21 42.44
N LEU A 208 -1.60 -19.69 41.51
CA LEU A 208 -2.80 -18.87 41.81
C LEU A 208 -3.72 -19.60 42.79
N LEU A 209 -4.06 -20.86 42.50
CA LEU A 209 -4.93 -21.68 43.35
C LEU A 209 -4.29 -21.95 44.73
N ARG A 210 -2.98 -22.21 44.77
CA ARG A 210 -2.24 -22.39 46.05
C ARG A 210 -2.04 -21.10 46.86
N ALA A 211 -2.19 -19.94 46.25
CA ALA A 211 -2.20 -18.65 46.95
C ALA A 211 -3.58 -18.32 47.58
N GLY A 212 -4.59 -19.17 47.38
CA GLY A 212 -5.96 -18.90 47.84
C GLY A 212 -6.74 -17.91 46.97
N LEU A 213 -6.18 -17.52 45.81
CA LEU A 213 -6.81 -16.62 44.86
C LEU A 213 -7.76 -17.39 43.94
N LEU A 214 -8.91 -16.80 43.61
CA LEU A 214 -9.90 -17.40 42.72
C LEU A 214 -9.56 -17.14 41.23
N PRO A 215 -9.75 -18.13 40.35
CA PRO A 215 -9.76 -17.92 38.90
C PRO A 215 -10.86 -16.94 38.46
N THR A 216 -10.57 -16.17 37.42
CA THR A 216 -11.46 -15.16 36.83
C THR A 216 -11.88 -15.55 35.41
N PRO A 217 -12.95 -14.95 34.84
CA PRO A 217 -13.30 -15.12 33.43
C PRO A 217 -12.15 -14.83 32.43
N HIS A 218 -11.14 -14.03 32.80
CA HIS A 218 -9.98 -13.73 31.95
C HIS A 218 -8.83 -14.75 32.10
N THR A 219 -8.83 -15.57 33.15
CA THR A 219 -7.83 -16.62 33.40
C THR A 219 -7.97 -17.75 32.39
N PHE A 220 -9.19 -18.26 32.20
CA PHE A 220 -9.47 -19.42 31.35
C PHE A 220 -9.13 -19.19 29.87
N PRO A 221 -9.52 -18.09 29.20
CA PRO A 221 -9.17 -17.85 27.80
C PRO A 221 -7.68 -17.84 27.50
N SER A 222 -6.89 -17.38 28.45
CA SER A 222 -5.44 -17.27 28.35
C SER A 222 -4.78 -18.64 28.60
N LEU A 223 -5.20 -19.35 29.65
CA LEU A 223 -4.74 -20.71 29.96
C LEU A 223 -5.09 -21.72 28.85
N LEU A 224 -6.32 -21.66 28.34
CA LEU A 224 -6.83 -22.49 27.24
C LEU A 224 -6.07 -22.19 25.93
N LYS A 225 -5.76 -20.92 25.63
CA LYS A 225 -4.86 -20.55 24.52
C LYS A 225 -3.46 -21.15 24.71
N SER A 226 -2.93 -21.13 25.93
CA SER A 226 -1.61 -21.70 26.25
C SER A 226 -1.56 -23.21 26.00
N LEU A 227 -2.61 -23.94 26.38
CA LEU A 227 -2.76 -25.37 26.08
C LEU A 227 -2.90 -25.61 24.57
N ALA A 228 -3.65 -24.75 23.86
CA ALA A 228 -3.86 -24.84 22.42
C ALA A 228 -2.58 -24.67 21.59
N LEU A 229 -1.60 -23.91 22.09
CA LEU A 229 -0.32 -23.65 21.42
C LEU A 229 0.81 -24.58 21.91
N SER A 230 0.55 -25.49 22.85
CA SER A 230 1.57 -26.32 23.50
C SER A 230 1.53 -27.79 23.07
N HIS A 231 1.86 -28.09 21.81
CA HIS A 231 2.08 -29.47 21.35
C HIS A 231 3.15 -30.24 22.17
N ALA A 232 4.02 -29.51 22.88
CA ALA A 232 5.07 -30.06 23.75
C ALA A 232 4.60 -30.40 25.19
N VAL A 233 3.30 -30.38 25.50
CA VAL A 233 2.76 -30.81 26.81
C VAL A 233 2.11 -32.18 26.70
N PRO A 234 2.71 -33.24 27.28
CA PRO A 234 2.04 -34.53 27.43
C PRO A 234 0.71 -34.35 28.18
N GLY A 235 -0.38 -34.80 27.58
CA GLY A 235 -1.73 -34.68 28.16
C GLY A 235 -2.40 -33.31 28.04
N ALA A 236 -1.91 -32.39 27.19
CA ALA A 236 -2.56 -31.08 26.97
C ALA A 236 -4.09 -31.14 26.70
N PRO A 237 -4.62 -32.13 25.92
CA PRO A 237 -6.07 -32.28 25.75
C PRO A 237 -6.81 -32.63 27.06
N GLY A 238 -6.22 -33.50 27.90
CA GLY A 238 -6.78 -33.86 29.20
C GLY A 238 -6.75 -32.68 30.18
N LEU A 239 -5.67 -31.88 30.16
CA LEU A 239 -5.60 -30.63 30.92
C LEU A 239 -6.61 -29.59 30.44
N ALA A 240 -6.87 -29.47 29.13
CA ALA A 240 -7.90 -28.59 28.60
C ALA A 240 -9.31 -29.00 29.06
N LEU A 241 -9.61 -30.30 29.10
CA LEU A 241 -10.86 -30.82 29.64
C LEU A 241 -10.97 -30.65 31.16
N ALA A 242 -9.87 -30.78 31.91
CA ALA A 242 -9.84 -30.50 33.35
C ALA A 242 -10.03 -29.00 33.66
N VAL A 243 -9.46 -28.11 32.84
CA VAL A 243 -9.65 -26.66 32.92
C VAL A 243 -11.09 -26.27 32.56
N HIS A 244 -11.69 -26.93 31.57
CA HIS A 244 -13.12 -26.80 31.24
C HIS A 244 -14.00 -27.21 32.42
N ALA A 245 -13.81 -28.40 32.99
CA ALA A 245 -14.56 -28.87 34.16
C ALA A 245 -14.39 -27.97 35.39
N HIS A 246 -13.22 -27.32 35.55
CA HIS A 246 -12.99 -26.34 36.62
C HIS A 246 -13.76 -25.02 36.36
N ALA A 247 -13.85 -24.54 35.12
CA ALA A 247 -14.66 -23.37 34.78
C ALA A 247 -16.16 -23.60 35.08
N VAL A 248 -16.69 -24.77 34.70
CA VAL A 248 -18.06 -25.22 35.02
C VAL A 248 -18.26 -25.29 36.53
N LYS A 249 -17.34 -25.92 37.28
CA LYS A 249 -17.43 -26.04 38.75
C LYS A 249 -17.43 -24.68 39.48
N LEU A 250 -16.89 -23.62 38.87
CA LEU A 250 -16.90 -22.25 39.40
C LEU A 250 -18.10 -21.41 38.90
N GLY A 251 -19.01 -21.99 38.12
CA GLY A 251 -20.16 -21.28 37.53
C GLY A 251 -19.77 -20.26 36.44
N LEU A 252 -18.55 -20.32 35.91
CA LEU A 252 -18.00 -19.31 35.00
C LEU A 252 -18.39 -19.54 33.53
N GLU A 253 -19.20 -20.55 33.23
CA GLU A 253 -19.67 -20.91 31.89
C GLU A 253 -20.70 -19.91 31.30
N GLY A 254 -21.35 -19.10 32.15
CA GLY A 254 -22.24 -18.02 31.73
C GLY A 254 -21.53 -16.78 31.17
N PHE A 255 -20.20 -16.67 31.32
CA PHE A 255 -19.43 -15.54 30.79
C PHE A 255 -18.99 -15.79 29.35
N LEU A 256 -19.52 -15.00 28.41
CA LEU A 256 -19.24 -15.06 26.97
C LEU A 256 -17.75 -15.23 26.60
N LEU A 257 -16.83 -14.59 27.33
CA LEU A 257 -15.37 -14.73 27.14
C LEU A 257 -14.86 -16.17 27.40
N VAL A 258 -15.40 -16.83 28.42
CA VAL A 258 -15.08 -18.22 28.78
C VAL A 258 -15.71 -19.17 27.76
N SER A 259 -16.98 -18.95 27.41
CA SER A 259 -17.70 -19.73 26.39
C SER A 259 -16.97 -19.65 25.03
N ASN A 260 -16.65 -18.44 24.55
CA ASN A 260 -15.88 -18.22 23.31
C ASN A 260 -14.49 -18.87 23.34
N ALA A 261 -13.81 -18.88 24.51
CA ALA A 261 -12.53 -19.54 24.65
C ALA A 261 -12.62 -21.08 24.64
N LEU A 262 -13.64 -21.65 25.29
CA LEU A 262 -13.92 -23.08 25.27
C LEU A 262 -14.26 -23.53 23.85
N ILE A 263 -15.18 -22.84 23.19
CA ILE A 263 -15.57 -23.08 21.78
C ILE A 263 -14.33 -23.05 20.88
N ARG A 264 -13.45 -22.04 21.02
CA ARG A 264 -12.20 -21.96 20.24
C ARG A 264 -11.22 -23.10 20.52
N VAL A 265 -11.14 -23.63 21.73
CA VAL A 265 -10.24 -24.74 22.08
C VAL A 265 -10.82 -26.10 21.69
N HIS A 266 -12.12 -26.30 21.80
CA HIS A 266 -12.79 -27.49 21.26
C HIS A 266 -12.68 -27.53 19.74
N ALA A 267 -12.96 -26.43 19.04
CA ALA A 267 -12.83 -26.35 17.58
C ALA A 267 -11.38 -26.40 17.08
N GLY A 268 -10.43 -25.80 17.82
CA GLY A 268 -9.03 -25.68 17.43
C GLY A 268 -8.11 -26.80 17.92
N LEU A 269 -7.82 -26.84 19.23
CA LEU A 269 -6.87 -27.80 19.82
C LEU A 269 -7.40 -29.24 19.79
N LEU A 270 -8.67 -29.42 20.15
CA LEU A 270 -9.26 -30.74 20.31
C LEU A 270 -9.81 -31.30 18.99
N GLY A 271 -9.96 -30.46 17.95
CA GLY A 271 -10.56 -30.81 16.66
C GLY A 271 -12.06 -31.15 16.74
N ARG A 272 -12.68 -30.96 17.90
CA ARG A 272 -14.06 -31.34 18.21
C ARG A 272 -15.02 -30.22 17.87
N LEU A 273 -15.25 -30.06 16.56
CA LEU A 273 -16.26 -29.13 16.04
C LEU A 273 -17.66 -29.41 16.61
N SER A 274 -17.99 -30.67 16.89
CA SER A 274 -19.27 -31.07 17.53
C SER A 274 -19.39 -30.55 18.96
N ASP A 275 -18.40 -30.80 19.83
CA ASP A 275 -18.37 -30.29 21.21
C ASP A 275 -18.38 -28.75 21.23
N ALA A 276 -17.69 -28.11 20.29
CA ALA A 276 -17.67 -26.65 20.13
C ALA A 276 -19.02 -26.08 19.66
N LEU A 277 -19.72 -26.76 18.75
CA LEU A 277 -21.07 -26.39 18.33
C LEU A 277 -22.08 -26.60 19.46
N MET A 278 -21.97 -27.69 20.23
CA MET A 278 -22.80 -27.92 21.40
C MET A 278 -22.63 -26.78 22.42
N LEU A 279 -21.40 -26.36 22.69
CA LEU A 279 -21.11 -25.22 23.56
C LEU A 279 -21.65 -23.89 23.03
N LEU A 280 -21.75 -23.66 21.71
CA LEU A 280 -22.48 -22.52 21.17
C LEU A 280 -23.98 -22.62 21.47
N ARG A 281 -24.58 -23.81 21.26
CA ARG A 281 -26.03 -24.03 21.47
C ARG A 281 -26.45 -23.99 22.94
N THR A 282 -25.54 -24.26 23.89
CA THR A 282 -25.82 -24.24 25.34
C THR A 282 -25.28 -23.00 26.06
N ALA A 283 -24.65 -22.04 25.37
CA ALA A 283 -24.16 -20.82 26.01
C ALA A 283 -25.32 -19.88 26.38
N ALA A 284 -25.25 -19.28 27.57
CA ALA A 284 -26.26 -18.33 28.06
C ALA A 284 -26.30 -17.01 27.25
N SER A 285 -25.22 -16.70 26.54
CA SER A 285 -25.14 -15.63 25.54
C SER A 285 -24.15 -16.03 24.44
N VAL A 286 -24.42 -15.59 23.21
CA VAL A 286 -23.54 -15.78 22.04
C VAL A 286 -23.46 -14.47 21.28
N ASP A 287 -22.32 -14.19 20.67
CA ASP A 287 -22.09 -12.99 19.87
C ASP A 287 -21.63 -13.31 18.45
N ALA A 288 -21.58 -12.31 17.58
CA ALA A 288 -21.05 -12.49 16.22
C ALA A 288 -19.61 -13.03 16.23
N SER A 289 -18.81 -12.80 17.29
CA SER A 289 -17.49 -13.40 17.45
C SER A 289 -17.55 -14.92 17.73
N THR A 290 -18.53 -15.41 18.50
CA THR A 290 -18.79 -16.85 18.68
C THR A 290 -18.99 -17.53 17.32
N PHE A 291 -19.91 -16.99 16.52
CA PHE A 291 -20.21 -17.50 15.18
C PHE A 291 -18.98 -17.39 14.25
N ASN A 292 -18.36 -16.20 14.14
CA ASN A 292 -17.18 -15.99 13.28
C ASN A 292 -16.00 -16.91 13.63
N THR A 293 -15.83 -17.26 14.91
CA THR A 293 -14.82 -18.23 15.36
C THR A 293 -15.09 -19.62 14.80
N LEU A 294 -16.35 -20.09 14.85
CA LEU A 294 -16.72 -21.40 14.29
C LEU A 294 -16.78 -21.39 12.76
N ILE A 295 -17.30 -20.34 12.13
CA ILE A 295 -17.27 -20.14 10.66
C ILE A 295 -15.83 -20.29 10.15
N THR A 296 -14.88 -19.59 10.79
CA THR A 296 -13.44 -19.68 10.45
C THR A 296 -12.87 -21.08 10.70
N ALA A 297 -13.26 -21.76 11.78
CA ALA A 297 -12.77 -23.10 12.10
C ALA A 297 -13.32 -24.18 11.14
N TYR A 298 -14.60 -24.12 10.80
CA TYR A 298 -15.25 -25.00 9.83
C TYR A 298 -14.68 -24.78 8.43
N ALA A 299 -14.48 -23.54 7.99
CA ALA A 299 -13.84 -23.22 6.71
C ALA A 299 -12.41 -23.78 6.63
N ARG A 300 -11.58 -23.57 7.67
CA ARG A 300 -10.21 -24.14 7.76
C ARG A 300 -10.17 -25.66 7.84
N ALA A 301 -11.25 -26.29 8.32
CA ALA A 301 -11.42 -27.74 8.31
C ALA A 301 -12.00 -28.28 6.97
N GLY A 302 -12.14 -27.45 5.94
CA GLY A 302 -12.75 -27.80 4.65
C GLY A 302 -14.27 -28.00 4.71
N ARG A 303 -14.91 -27.78 5.86
CA ARG A 303 -16.35 -27.98 6.10
C ARG A 303 -17.14 -26.71 5.78
N VAL A 304 -16.91 -26.13 4.60
CA VAL A 304 -17.46 -24.83 4.18
C VAL A 304 -18.99 -24.76 4.29
N ALA A 305 -19.70 -25.85 3.94
CA ALA A 305 -21.16 -25.92 4.11
C ALA A 305 -21.62 -25.75 5.57
N GLY A 306 -20.83 -26.22 6.55
CA GLY A 306 -21.12 -26.00 7.98
C GLY A 306 -20.74 -24.60 8.46
N ALA A 307 -19.73 -23.97 7.85
CA ALA A 307 -19.46 -22.54 8.04
C ALA A 307 -20.60 -21.69 7.46
N ARG A 308 -21.13 -22.06 6.28
CA ARG A 308 -22.25 -21.38 5.62
C ARG A 308 -23.53 -21.48 6.45
N ALA A 309 -23.88 -22.67 6.93
CA ALA A 309 -25.03 -22.85 7.81
C ALA A 309 -24.93 -21.98 9.09
N LEU A 310 -23.75 -21.90 9.71
CA LEU A 310 -23.52 -21.02 10.86
C LEU A 310 -23.61 -19.52 10.52
N PHE A 311 -23.22 -19.13 9.30
CA PHE A 311 -23.35 -17.75 8.80
C PHE A 311 -24.82 -17.38 8.48
N ASP A 312 -25.59 -18.31 7.92
CA ASP A 312 -27.01 -18.12 7.64
C ASP A 312 -27.84 -18.09 8.93
N GLU A 313 -27.46 -18.86 9.96
CA GLU A 313 -28.07 -18.83 11.30
C GLU A 313 -27.78 -17.55 12.13
N MET A 314 -26.87 -16.66 11.69
CA MET A 314 -26.52 -15.46 12.47
C MET A 314 -27.70 -14.49 12.57
N PRO A 315 -28.09 -14.03 13.79
CA PRO A 315 -29.16 -13.04 13.96
C PRO A 315 -28.84 -11.68 13.30
N GLU A 316 -27.57 -11.27 13.34
CA GLU A 316 -27.04 -10.08 12.67
C GLU A 316 -25.74 -10.41 11.96
N ARG A 317 -25.57 -9.94 10.71
CA ARG A 317 -24.36 -10.16 9.90
C ARG A 317 -23.61 -8.84 9.70
N ASN A 318 -22.40 -8.77 10.25
CA ASN A 318 -21.53 -7.60 10.15
C ASN A 318 -20.37 -7.86 9.18
N ALA A 319 -19.63 -6.82 8.79
CA ALA A 319 -18.55 -6.94 7.79
C ALA A 319 -17.47 -8.00 8.13
N VAL A 320 -17.31 -8.36 9.41
CA VAL A 320 -16.39 -9.43 9.84
C VAL A 320 -16.93 -10.82 9.50
N SER A 321 -18.25 -11.06 9.60
CA SER A 321 -18.83 -12.34 9.19
C SER A 321 -18.80 -12.52 7.67
N TRP A 322 -19.12 -11.45 6.91
CA TRP A 322 -18.93 -11.42 5.46
C TRP A 322 -17.46 -11.70 5.08
N SER A 323 -16.51 -11.01 5.73
CA SER A 323 -15.06 -11.22 5.50
C SER A 323 -14.62 -12.65 5.80
N ALA A 324 -15.09 -13.25 6.89
CA ALA A 324 -14.75 -14.63 7.27
C ALA A 324 -15.30 -15.64 6.25
N MET A 325 -16.53 -15.44 5.77
CA MET A 325 -17.16 -16.36 4.83
C MET A 325 -16.60 -16.23 3.40
N VAL A 326 -16.42 -14.99 2.90
CA VAL A 326 -15.77 -14.71 1.60
C VAL A 326 -14.36 -15.32 1.56
N ASN A 327 -13.52 -15.04 2.56
CA ASN A 327 -12.16 -15.63 2.60
C ASN A 327 -12.18 -17.15 2.84
N GLY A 328 -13.23 -17.70 3.46
CA GLY A 328 -13.45 -19.14 3.59
C GLY A 328 -13.69 -19.83 2.25
N TYR A 329 -14.60 -19.30 1.43
CA TYR A 329 -14.82 -19.79 0.06
C TYR A 329 -13.58 -19.64 -0.83
N VAL A 330 -12.87 -18.51 -0.75
CA VAL A 330 -11.59 -18.31 -1.47
C VAL A 330 -10.54 -19.36 -1.08
N GLN A 331 -10.44 -19.71 0.20
CA GLN A 331 -9.50 -20.75 0.69
C GLN A 331 -9.90 -22.17 0.26
N ALA A 332 -11.19 -22.43 0.02
CA ALA A 332 -11.67 -23.68 -0.56
C ALA A 332 -11.50 -23.76 -2.09
N GLY A 333 -11.36 -22.62 -2.77
CA GLY A 333 -11.29 -22.49 -4.24
C GLY A 333 -12.59 -21.99 -4.87
N ASP A 334 -13.67 -21.93 -4.10
CA ASP A 334 -15.04 -21.59 -4.49
C ASP A 334 -15.27 -20.08 -4.68
N GLY A 335 -14.37 -19.40 -5.38
CA GLY A 335 -14.43 -17.94 -5.57
C GLY A 335 -15.69 -17.42 -6.30
N ARG A 336 -16.51 -18.30 -6.90
CA ARG A 336 -17.86 -17.95 -7.36
C ARG A 336 -18.79 -17.59 -6.19
N GLU A 337 -18.79 -18.41 -5.15
CA GLU A 337 -19.57 -18.18 -3.94
C GLU A 337 -19.05 -16.95 -3.17
N ALA A 338 -17.73 -16.71 -3.21
CA ALA A 338 -17.14 -15.48 -2.68
C ALA A 338 -17.67 -14.21 -3.39
N LEU A 339 -17.84 -14.24 -4.72
CA LEU A 339 -18.48 -13.16 -5.49
C LEU A 339 -20.01 -13.10 -5.27
N GLY A 340 -20.66 -14.25 -5.10
CA GLY A 340 -22.07 -14.34 -4.74
C GLY A 340 -22.37 -13.62 -3.41
N LEU A 341 -21.60 -13.95 -2.35
CA LEU A 341 -21.72 -13.24 -1.07
C LEU A 341 -21.34 -11.77 -1.16
N PHE A 342 -20.35 -11.38 -1.96
CA PHE A 342 -20.04 -9.96 -2.18
C PHE A 342 -21.22 -9.21 -2.83
N THR A 343 -21.87 -9.83 -3.80
CA THR A 343 -23.06 -9.24 -4.47
C THR A 343 -24.25 -9.17 -3.51
N GLN A 344 -24.47 -10.21 -2.68
CA GLN A 344 -25.48 -10.20 -1.63
C GLN A 344 -25.20 -9.12 -0.58
N MET A 345 -23.95 -8.98 -0.13
CA MET A 345 -23.48 -7.95 0.79
C MET A 345 -23.77 -6.53 0.25
N GLN A 346 -23.55 -6.30 -1.04
CA GLN A 346 -23.91 -5.04 -1.70
C GLN A 346 -25.43 -4.81 -1.79
N ALA A 347 -26.22 -5.85 -2.07
CA ALA A 347 -27.68 -5.78 -2.14
C ALA A 347 -28.33 -5.53 -0.76
N GLU A 348 -27.74 -6.06 0.31
CA GLU A 348 -28.09 -5.74 1.71
C GLU A 348 -27.55 -4.36 2.16
N GLY A 349 -26.99 -3.55 1.25
CA GLY A 349 -26.49 -2.19 1.50
C GLY A 349 -25.15 -2.11 2.24
N VAL A 350 -24.52 -3.25 2.54
CA VAL A 350 -23.31 -3.31 3.39
C VAL A 350 -22.08 -3.01 2.54
N ARG A 351 -21.58 -1.76 2.60
CA ARG A 351 -20.40 -1.33 1.82
C ARG A 351 -19.17 -2.19 2.17
N PRO A 352 -18.48 -2.81 1.19
CA PRO A 352 -17.32 -3.68 1.42
C PRO A 352 -16.09 -2.89 1.86
N ASP A 353 -15.21 -3.55 2.61
CA ASP A 353 -13.92 -3.01 3.08
C ASP A 353 -12.72 -3.66 2.39
N ASP A 354 -11.55 -3.18 2.77
CA ASP A 354 -10.23 -3.63 2.33
C ASP A 354 -10.01 -5.14 2.37
N THR A 355 -10.35 -5.79 3.48
CA THR A 355 -10.21 -7.24 3.70
C THR A 355 -11.23 -8.04 2.91
N VAL A 356 -12.41 -7.48 2.65
CA VAL A 356 -13.33 -8.02 1.65
C VAL A 356 -12.77 -7.83 0.25
N LEU A 357 -12.14 -6.70 -0.08
CA LEU A 357 -11.48 -6.49 -1.38
C LEU A 357 -10.20 -7.33 -1.54
N VAL A 358 -9.54 -7.74 -0.45
CA VAL A 358 -8.60 -8.88 -0.44
C VAL A 358 -9.35 -10.12 -0.91
N GLY A 359 -10.46 -10.47 -0.26
CA GLY A 359 -11.30 -11.64 -0.53
C GLY A 359 -12.16 -11.59 -1.82
N VAL A 360 -12.21 -10.46 -2.54
CA VAL A 360 -13.07 -10.27 -3.73
C VAL A 360 -12.29 -9.93 -4.99
N LEU A 361 -11.23 -9.12 -4.91
CA LEU A 361 -10.16 -9.36 -5.88
C LEU A 361 -9.51 -10.70 -5.61
N ALA A 362 -9.72 -11.31 -4.42
CA ALA A 362 -9.94 -12.73 -4.05
C ALA A 362 -10.73 -13.64 -5.01
N ALA A 363 -11.31 -13.04 -6.06
CA ALA A 363 -11.84 -13.71 -7.24
C ALA A 363 -11.11 -13.31 -8.58
N CYS A 364 -10.05 -12.46 -8.53
CA CYS A 364 -9.09 -11.93 -9.57
C CYS A 364 -7.47 -12.07 -9.53
N ALA A 365 -6.66 -12.50 -8.50
CA ALA A 365 -5.35 -13.38 -8.47
C ALA A 365 -5.19 -15.06 -8.28
N GLN A 366 -6.18 -16.03 -8.27
CA GLN A 366 -6.41 -17.49 -8.70
C GLN A 366 -7.68 -18.01 -9.60
N LEU A 367 -8.96 -17.49 -9.74
CA LEU A 367 -10.17 -17.98 -10.58
C LEU A 367 -10.61 -17.52 -12.05
N GLY A 368 -11.29 -16.36 -12.37
CA GLY A 368 -11.92 -16.13 -13.73
C GLY A 368 -12.43 -14.78 -14.40
N VAL A 369 -12.65 -13.60 -13.75
CA VAL A 369 -13.31 -12.36 -14.27
C VAL A 369 -12.44 -11.05 -14.42
N LEU A 370 -12.12 -10.55 -15.63
CA LEU A 370 -11.19 -9.38 -15.78
C LEU A 370 -11.86 -8.04 -15.57
N GLU A 371 -13.06 -7.85 -16.11
CA GLU A 371 -13.68 -6.53 -16.03
C GLU A 371 -14.18 -6.25 -14.61
N GLN A 372 -14.22 -7.24 -13.70
CA GLN A 372 -14.43 -7.18 -12.24
C GLN A 372 -13.08 -7.03 -11.54
N GLY A 373 -12.05 -7.70 -12.03
CA GLY A 373 -10.66 -7.38 -11.71
C GLY A 373 -10.34 -5.89 -11.91
N LYS A 374 -10.91 -5.31 -12.97
CA LYS A 374 -10.84 -3.91 -13.36
C LYS A 374 -11.99 -3.05 -12.86
N TRP A 375 -13.17 -3.59 -12.54
CA TRP A 375 -14.26 -2.84 -11.93
C TRP A 375 -13.91 -2.62 -10.49
N VAL A 376 -13.30 -3.59 -9.81
CA VAL A 376 -12.59 -3.29 -8.58
C VAL A 376 -11.43 -2.36 -8.91
N HIS A 377 -10.51 -2.58 -9.87
CA HIS A 377 -9.49 -1.54 -10.22
C HIS A 377 -10.03 -0.15 -10.65
N GLY A 378 -11.32 -0.02 -10.91
CA GLY A 378 -12.04 1.18 -11.38
C GLY A 378 -12.88 1.81 -10.27
N TYR A 379 -13.45 1.01 -9.37
CA TYR A 379 -13.96 1.38 -8.05
C TYR A 379 -12.78 1.88 -7.21
N LEU A 380 -11.64 1.17 -7.27
CA LEU A 380 -10.30 1.58 -6.86
C LEU A 380 -9.74 2.81 -7.67
N LYS A 381 -10.55 3.49 -8.50
CA LYS A 381 -10.25 4.80 -9.14
C LYS A 381 -11.39 5.84 -9.05
N ALA A 382 -12.64 5.41 -8.86
CA ALA A 382 -13.85 6.22 -8.88
C ALA A 382 -14.51 6.35 -7.49
N ASN A 383 -14.44 5.29 -6.67
CA ASN A 383 -14.38 5.44 -5.20
C ASN A 383 -12.92 5.71 -4.76
N ASP A 384 -11.96 5.49 -5.67
CA ASP A 384 -10.53 5.83 -5.65
C ASP A 384 -9.78 5.11 -4.50
N ILE A 385 -9.02 4.04 -4.78
CA ILE A 385 -8.40 3.15 -3.76
C ILE A 385 -7.10 2.50 -4.31
N ARG A 386 -5.98 2.47 -3.59
CA ARG A 386 -4.63 2.32 -4.18
C ARG A 386 -3.98 0.95 -4.09
N ILE A 387 -3.31 0.66 -5.20
CA ILE A 387 -2.18 -0.26 -5.40
C ILE A 387 -1.04 -0.17 -4.35
N THR A 388 -0.73 -1.25 -3.63
CA THR A 388 0.45 -1.40 -2.73
C THR A 388 1.48 -2.40 -3.25
N VAL A 389 1.99 -3.34 -2.43
CA VAL A 389 2.74 -4.56 -2.75
C VAL A 389 1.98 -5.79 -2.26
N PHE A 390 1.06 -5.70 -1.30
CA PHE A 390 0.08 -6.77 -1.07
C PHE A 390 -0.95 -6.69 -2.20
N LEU A 391 -1.71 -5.59 -2.28
CA LEU A 391 -2.42 -5.17 -3.51
C LEU A 391 -1.56 -5.21 -4.78
N GLY A 392 -0.28 -4.84 -4.71
CA GLY A 392 0.56 -4.67 -5.89
C GLY A 392 0.97 -6.01 -6.46
N THR A 393 1.62 -6.83 -5.64
CA THR A 393 1.92 -8.23 -5.97
C THR A 393 0.63 -8.96 -6.30
N ALA A 394 -0.51 -8.66 -5.66
CA ALA A 394 -1.80 -9.25 -6.00
C ALA A 394 -2.45 -8.71 -7.29
N LEU A 395 -2.20 -7.46 -7.72
CA LEU A 395 -2.58 -7.05 -9.09
C LEU A 395 -1.61 -7.55 -10.15
N VAL A 396 -0.34 -7.79 -9.79
CA VAL A 396 0.62 -8.46 -10.68
C VAL A 396 0.25 -9.93 -10.81
N ASP A 397 -0.10 -10.60 -9.70
CA ASP A 397 -0.55 -11.98 -9.64
C ASP A 397 -1.93 -12.15 -10.29
N MET A 398 -2.81 -11.14 -10.17
CA MET A 398 -3.98 -10.96 -11.05
C MET A 398 -3.48 -10.86 -12.48
N TYR A 399 -3.07 -9.69 -12.98
CA TYR A 399 -2.80 -9.47 -14.40
C TYR A 399 -1.93 -10.57 -15.05
N ALA A 400 -0.97 -11.18 -14.34
CA ALA A 400 -0.24 -12.36 -14.80
C ALA A 400 -1.07 -13.68 -14.88
N LYS A 401 -1.91 -14.05 -13.92
CA LYS A 401 -2.82 -15.22 -14.04
C LYS A 401 -4.02 -14.98 -14.98
N CYS A 402 -3.98 -13.87 -15.72
CA CYS A 402 -5.14 -13.19 -16.30
C CYS A 402 -4.93 -12.75 -17.75
N GLY A 403 -3.99 -13.39 -18.46
CA GLY A 403 -3.57 -13.03 -19.82
C GLY A 403 -2.66 -11.79 -19.88
N GLU A 404 -3.02 -10.75 -19.14
CA GLU A 404 -2.41 -9.41 -19.13
C GLU A 404 -1.04 -9.32 -18.41
N VAL A 405 -0.13 -10.28 -18.63
CA VAL A 405 1.23 -10.23 -18.03
C VAL A 405 2.01 -8.98 -18.46
N GLN A 406 1.60 -8.31 -19.54
CA GLN A 406 2.11 -7.00 -19.94
C GLN A 406 1.68 -5.91 -18.96
N LEU A 407 0.40 -5.86 -18.53
CA LEU A 407 -0.05 -4.97 -17.46
C LEU A 407 0.56 -5.36 -16.11
N GLY A 408 0.70 -6.67 -15.83
CA GLY A 408 1.41 -7.17 -14.64
C GLY A 408 2.89 -6.74 -14.62
N MET A 409 3.58 -6.84 -15.76
CA MET A 409 4.96 -6.40 -15.95
C MET A 409 5.09 -4.88 -16.01
N GLU A 410 4.08 -4.15 -16.48
CA GLU A 410 4.04 -2.70 -16.35
C GLU A 410 3.86 -2.29 -14.90
N VAL A 411 2.94 -2.89 -14.15
CA VAL A 411 2.80 -2.69 -12.70
C VAL A 411 4.10 -3.06 -12.00
N PHE A 412 4.78 -4.16 -12.35
CA PHE A 412 6.06 -4.55 -11.75
C PHE A 412 7.25 -3.66 -12.14
N LYS A 413 7.37 -3.24 -13.41
CA LYS A 413 8.31 -2.18 -13.81
C LYS A 413 7.96 -0.88 -13.07
N ARG A 414 6.67 -0.61 -12.87
CA ARG A 414 6.09 0.49 -12.08
C ARG A 414 6.05 0.23 -10.56
N MET A 415 6.67 -0.83 -10.06
CA MET A 415 7.06 -0.96 -8.65
C MET A 415 8.52 -0.49 -8.57
N LYS A 416 8.81 0.78 -8.20
CA LYS A 416 10.21 1.24 -7.93
C LYS A 416 10.85 0.49 -6.74
N GLU A 417 10.05 -0.30 -6.03
CA GLU A 417 10.38 -1.02 -4.81
C GLU A 417 9.99 -2.50 -4.96
N LYS A 418 10.87 -3.45 -4.62
CA LYS A 418 10.61 -4.90 -4.75
C LYS A 418 11.15 -5.68 -3.54
N ASN A 419 10.29 -6.39 -2.82
CA ASN A 419 10.70 -7.45 -1.88
C ASN A 419 10.99 -8.74 -2.69
N VAL A 420 11.51 -9.79 -2.04
CA VAL A 420 11.85 -11.02 -2.78
C VAL A 420 10.58 -11.60 -3.42
N LEU A 421 9.49 -11.71 -2.65
CA LEU A 421 8.15 -12.08 -3.13
C LEU A 421 7.70 -11.35 -4.41
N ALA A 422 7.93 -10.04 -4.53
CA ALA A 422 7.60 -9.31 -5.76
C ALA A 422 8.45 -9.74 -6.95
N TRP A 423 9.77 -9.91 -6.76
CA TRP A 423 10.64 -10.47 -7.81
C TRP A 423 10.19 -11.90 -8.18
N THR A 424 9.88 -12.75 -7.20
CA THR A 424 9.48 -14.14 -7.48
C THR A 424 8.12 -14.23 -8.17
N THR A 425 7.12 -13.45 -7.75
CA THR A 425 5.81 -13.38 -8.43
C THR A 425 5.95 -12.90 -9.88
N MET A 426 6.80 -11.92 -10.19
CA MET A 426 6.98 -11.51 -11.59
C MET A 426 7.87 -12.47 -12.40
N ILE A 427 8.92 -13.05 -11.82
CA ILE A 427 9.74 -14.09 -12.48
C ILE A 427 8.85 -15.29 -12.82
N LYS A 428 8.01 -15.72 -11.87
CA LYS A 428 6.98 -16.76 -12.07
C LYS A 428 5.94 -16.34 -13.10
N GLY A 429 5.43 -15.10 -13.06
CA GLY A 429 4.48 -14.57 -14.04
C GLY A 429 5.03 -14.55 -15.46
N LEU A 430 6.28 -14.11 -15.66
CA LEU A 430 6.97 -14.19 -16.95
C LEU A 430 7.16 -15.64 -17.42
N ALA A 431 7.57 -16.54 -16.51
CA ALA A 431 7.76 -17.95 -16.82
C ALA A 431 6.46 -18.61 -17.28
N MET A 432 5.35 -18.38 -16.55
CA MET A 432 4.00 -18.86 -16.90
C MET A 432 3.52 -18.38 -18.28
N HIS A 433 4.07 -17.28 -18.79
CA HIS A 433 3.79 -16.72 -20.12
C HIS A 433 4.88 -17.03 -21.16
N GLY A 434 5.72 -18.04 -20.93
CA GLY A 434 6.76 -18.47 -21.87
C GLY A 434 7.95 -17.53 -22.02
N ARG A 435 7.95 -16.36 -21.35
CA ARG A 435 9.00 -15.33 -21.45
C ARG A 435 10.22 -15.67 -20.57
N GLY A 436 10.65 -16.93 -20.60
CA GLY A 436 11.67 -17.46 -19.68
C GLY A 436 13.04 -16.80 -19.82
N SER A 437 13.45 -16.39 -21.02
CA SER A 437 14.73 -15.67 -21.23
C SER A 437 14.73 -14.31 -20.52
N GLU A 438 13.59 -13.60 -20.47
CA GLU A 438 13.43 -12.38 -19.69
C GLU A 438 13.38 -12.67 -18.19
N ALA A 439 12.70 -13.74 -17.77
CA ALA A 439 12.63 -14.15 -16.35
C ALA A 439 14.02 -14.54 -15.80
N LEU A 440 14.84 -15.23 -16.60
CA LEU A 440 16.23 -15.56 -16.28
C LEU A 440 17.13 -14.32 -16.30
N THR A 441 16.97 -13.43 -17.27
CA THR A 441 17.66 -12.12 -17.27
C THR A 441 17.30 -11.32 -16.01
N LEU A 442 16.05 -11.38 -15.57
CA LEU A 442 15.55 -10.73 -14.36
C LEU A 442 16.12 -11.38 -13.08
N PHE A 443 16.30 -12.71 -13.07
CA PHE A 443 16.95 -13.44 -11.98
C PHE A 443 18.46 -13.17 -11.89
N SER A 444 19.21 -13.23 -13.00
CA SER A 444 20.62 -12.84 -12.99
C SER A 444 20.80 -11.33 -12.74
N ARG A 445 19.77 -10.50 -13.03
CA ARG A 445 19.75 -9.10 -12.59
C ARG A 445 19.50 -8.95 -11.08
N MET A 446 18.69 -9.82 -10.48
CA MET A 446 18.51 -9.92 -9.04
C MET A 446 19.83 -10.33 -8.35
N GLU A 447 20.53 -11.36 -8.85
CA GLU A 447 21.85 -11.78 -8.36
C GLU A 447 22.94 -10.70 -8.50
N SER A 448 23.08 -10.10 -9.69
CA SER A 448 24.12 -9.08 -9.96
C SER A 448 23.90 -7.76 -9.23
N LEU A 449 22.71 -7.54 -8.67
CA LEU A 449 22.39 -6.44 -7.74
C LEU A 449 22.52 -6.85 -6.27
N GLY A 450 23.12 -8.02 -5.98
CA GLY A 450 23.39 -8.51 -4.63
C GLY A 450 22.17 -9.04 -3.88
N VAL A 451 21.01 -9.16 -4.53
CA VAL A 451 19.81 -9.71 -3.91
C VAL A 451 19.93 -11.22 -3.91
N LYS A 452 20.23 -11.82 -2.75
CA LYS A 452 20.23 -13.27 -2.58
C LYS A 452 18.85 -13.85 -2.96
N PRO A 453 18.78 -14.79 -3.91
CA PRO A 453 17.53 -15.52 -4.19
C PRO A 453 17.16 -16.41 -2.99
N ASP A 454 15.86 -16.53 -2.74
CA ASP A 454 15.30 -17.55 -1.85
C ASP A 454 14.88 -18.79 -2.66
N ASP A 455 14.30 -19.77 -1.97
CA ASP A 455 13.76 -21.00 -2.57
C ASP A 455 12.64 -20.70 -3.58
N ILE A 456 11.74 -19.76 -3.26
CA ILE A 456 10.67 -19.33 -4.17
C ILE A 456 11.24 -18.68 -5.45
N ALA A 457 12.35 -17.96 -5.35
CA ALA A 457 13.04 -17.35 -6.49
C ALA A 457 13.69 -18.40 -7.39
N PHE A 458 14.33 -19.42 -6.81
CA PHE A 458 14.89 -20.53 -7.57
C PHE A 458 13.80 -21.34 -8.29
N ILE A 459 12.66 -21.61 -7.65
CA ILE A 459 11.49 -22.23 -8.31
C ILE A 459 11.09 -21.42 -9.56
N GLY A 460 10.91 -20.09 -9.42
CA GLY A 460 10.54 -19.22 -10.56
C GLY A 460 11.55 -19.24 -11.71
N ALA A 461 12.86 -19.26 -11.40
CA ALA A 461 13.91 -19.31 -12.41
C ALA A 461 14.06 -20.69 -13.06
N LEU A 462 13.83 -21.78 -12.32
CA LEU A 462 13.86 -23.13 -12.88
C LEU A 462 12.65 -23.35 -13.81
N CYS A 463 11.45 -22.90 -13.44
CA CYS A 463 10.31 -22.85 -14.37
C CYS A 463 10.64 -22.04 -15.64
N ALA A 464 11.35 -20.91 -15.51
CA ALA A 464 11.75 -20.13 -16.67
C ALA A 464 12.66 -20.92 -17.64
N CYS A 465 13.63 -21.70 -17.12
CA CYS A 465 14.40 -22.64 -17.95
C CYS A 465 13.50 -23.70 -18.59
N THR A 466 12.53 -24.27 -17.85
CA THR A 466 11.60 -25.30 -18.34
C THR A 466 10.83 -24.84 -19.58
N HIS A 467 10.37 -23.59 -19.60
CA HIS A 467 9.62 -23.04 -20.73
C HIS A 467 10.48 -22.64 -21.95
N THR A 468 11.80 -22.44 -21.80
CA THR A 468 12.70 -22.10 -22.92
C THR A 468 13.66 -23.22 -23.32
N GLY A 469 13.59 -24.39 -22.67
CA GLY A 469 14.48 -25.52 -22.96
C GLY A 469 15.93 -25.33 -22.50
N PHE A 470 16.21 -24.39 -21.60
CA PHE A 470 17.58 -24.05 -21.19
C PHE A 470 18.11 -25.03 -20.11
N VAL A 471 18.27 -26.30 -20.50
CA VAL A 471 18.65 -27.41 -19.62
C VAL A 471 19.91 -27.11 -18.80
N ASP A 472 21.00 -26.73 -19.47
CA ASP A 472 22.29 -26.50 -18.79
C ASP A 472 22.25 -25.31 -17.83
N LYS A 473 21.47 -24.27 -18.15
CA LYS A 473 21.26 -23.15 -17.23
C LYS A 473 20.43 -23.57 -16.02
N GLY A 474 19.44 -24.46 -16.19
CA GLY A 474 18.72 -25.09 -15.08
C GLY A 474 19.64 -25.93 -14.19
N ARG A 475 20.47 -26.79 -14.78
CA ARG A 475 21.49 -27.58 -14.06
C ARG A 475 22.46 -26.68 -13.28
N GLU A 476 22.94 -25.59 -13.88
CA GLU A 476 23.80 -24.60 -13.23
C GLU A 476 23.09 -23.93 -12.04
N LEU A 477 21.88 -23.43 -12.24
CA LEU A 477 21.08 -22.75 -11.21
C LEU A 477 20.80 -23.68 -10.03
N PHE A 478 20.33 -24.91 -10.28
CA PHE A 478 20.04 -25.89 -9.24
C PHE A 478 21.29 -26.26 -8.41
N ASN A 479 22.45 -26.43 -9.06
CA ASN A 479 23.71 -26.64 -8.36
C ASN A 479 24.16 -25.39 -7.57
N SER A 480 23.94 -24.18 -8.10
CA SER A 480 24.31 -22.92 -7.43
C SER A 480 23.48 -22.69 -6.17
N MET A 481 22.18 -23.02 -6.18
CA MET A 481 21.28 -22.93 -5.03
C MET A 481 21.87 -23.65 -3.80
N VAL A 482 22.39 -24.87 -4.00
CA VAL A 482 23.01 -25.66 -2.94
C VAL A 482 24.42 -25.16 -2.62
N ARG A 483 25.30 -25.03 -3.63
CA ARG A 483 26.75 -24.82 -3.43
C ARG A 483 27.15 -23.37 -3.11
N LYS A 484 26.45 -22.39 -3.69
CA LYS A 484 26.74 -20.94 -3.56
C LYS A 484 25.85 -20.26 -2.52
N TYR A 485 24.61 -20.74 -2.34
CA TYR A 485 23.63 -20.12 -1.45
C TYR A 485 23.27 -20.97 -0.21
N GLY A 486 23.63 -22.25 -0.15
CA GLY A 486 23.36 -23.12 1.00
C GLY A 486 21.87 -23.50 1.17
N ILE A 487 21.04 -23.27 0.15
CA ILE A 487 19.61 -23.55 0.18
C ILE A 487 19.41 -25.05 -0.10
N LYS A 488 18.79 -25.76 0.85
CA LYS A 488 18.44 -27.17 0.67
C LYS A 488 17.27 -27.27 -0.33
N PRO A 489 17.36 -28.08 -1.40
CA PRO A 489 16.26 -28.24 -2.35
C PRO A 489 15.01 -28.80 -1.65
N LYS A 490 13.85 -28.22 -1.96
CA LYS A 490 12.54 -28.75 -1.59
C LYS A 490 11.89 -29.46 -2.80
N ILE A 491 10.77 -30.13 -2.56
CA ILE A 491 10.04 -30.95 -3.54
C ILE A 491 9.72 -30.19 -4.84
N GLU A 492 9.33 -28.92 -4.73
CA GLU A 492 8.96 -28.03 -5.83
C GLU A 492 10.14 -27.76 -6.79
N HIS A 493 11.38 -27.77 -6.27
CA HIS A 493 12.59 -27.51 -7.05
C HIS A 493 12.98 -28.73 -7.90
N TYR A 494 12.81 -29.93 -7.33
CA TYR A 494 12.94 -31.18 -8.07
C TYR A 494 11.86 -31.25 -9.15
N GLY A 495 10.62 -30.89 -8.85
CA GLY A 495 9.55 -30.79 -9.86
C GLY A 495 9.90 -29.89 -11.05
N CYS A 496 10.46 -28.70 -10.80
CA CYS A 496 10.89 -27.80 -11.88
C CYS A 496 11.99 -28.42 -12.77
N MET A 497 12.99 -29.08 -12.16
CA MET A 497 14.07 -29.74 -12.90
C MET A 497 13.61 -30.98 -13.66
N VAL A 498 12.68 -31.76 -13.09
CA VAL A 498 12.07 -32.92 -13.73
C VAL A 498 11.24 -32.49 -14.94
N ASP A 499 10.45 -31.41 -14.82
CA ASP A 499 9.71 -30.83 -15.95
C ASP A 499 10.66 -30.31 -17.05
N LEU A 500 11.74 -29.62 -16.67
CA LEU A 500 12.78 -29.15 -17.59
C LEU A 500 13.41 -30.30 -18.38
N LEU A 501 13.89 -31.34 -17.70
CA LEU A 501 14.53 -32.48 -18.34
C LEU A 501 13.53 -33.27 -19.21
N ALA A 502 12.33 -33.52 -18.70
CA ALA A 502 11.31 -34.31 -19.40
C ALA A 502 10.77 -33.61 -20.65
N ARG A 503 10.57 -32.28 -20.63
CA ARG A 503 10.16 -31.51 -21.83
C ARG A 503 11.24 -31.44 -22.91
N ASN A 504 12.51 -31.66 -22.57
CA ASN A 504 13.63 -31.59 -23.51
C ASN A 504 14.14 -32.99 -23.93
N GLY A 505 13.30 -34.04 -23.76
CA GLY A 505 13.60 -35.40 -24.21
C GLY A 505 14.58 -36.16 -23.31
N LEU A 506 15.15 -35.52 -22.28
CA LEU A 506 16.08 -36.11 -21.32
C LEU A 506 15.35 -36.91 -20.24
N LEU A 507 14.41 -37.75 -20.69
CA LEU A 507 13.46 -38.50 -19.87
C LEU A 507 14.13 -39.48 -18.91
N THR A 508 15.26 -40.08 -19.29
CA THR A 508 16.05 -40.96 -18.42
C THR A 508 16.66 -40.18 -17.25
N GLU A 509 17.24 -39.00 -17.50
CA GLU A 509 17.80 -38.12 -16.46
C GLU A 509 16.69 -37.54 -15.56
N ALA A 510 15.55 -37.20 -16.15
CA ALA A 510 14.36 -36.77 -15.41
C ALA A 510 13.85 -37.86 -14.46
N ARG A 511 13.75 -39.11 -14.93
CA ARG A 511 13.43 -40.28 -14.10
C ARG A 511 14.46 -40.48 -12.99
N GLU A 512 15.75 -40.50 -13.33
CA GLU A 512 16.82 -40.68 -12.34
C GLU A 512 16.76 -39.60 -11.24
N MET A 513 16.36 -38.37 -11.57
CA MET A 513 16.19 -37.31 -10.59
C MET A 513 15.01 -37.57 -9.63
N VAL A 514 13.91 -38.16 -10.11
CA VAL A 514 12.78 -38.60 -9.27
C VAL A 514 13.15 -39.80 -8.40
N GLU A 515 14.01 -40.70 -8.88
CA GLU A 515 14.50 -41.85 -8.10
C GLU A 515 15.57 -41.46 -7.06
N LYS A 516 16.30 -40.36 -7.27
CA LYS A 516 17.44 -39.92 -6.42
C LYS A 516 17.12 -38.76 -5.46
N MET A 517 15.90 -38.23 -5.46
CA MET A 517 15.53 -37.10 -4.59
C MET A 517 15.31 -37.51 -3.11
N PRO A 518 15.67 -36.66 -2.12
CA PRO A 518 15.73 -37.01 -0.69
C PRO A 518 14.38 -36.92 0.05
N MET A 519 13.26 -36.88 -0.68
CA MET A 519 11.90 -36.90 -0.18
C MET A 519 11.01 -37.68 -1.14
N LYS A 520 9.87 -38.20 -0.68
CA LYS A 520 8.91 -38.86 -1.59
C LYS A 520 8.44 -37.85 -2.65
N PRO A 521 8.39 -38.22 -3.95
CA PRO A 521 7.80 -37.36 -4.98
C PRO A 521 6.30 -37.19 -4.75
N ASP A 522 5.76 -36.05 -5.15
CA ASP A 522 4.33 -35.76 -5.14
C ASP A 522 3.70 -35.90 -6.55
N ALA A 523 2.39 -35.70 -6.62
CA ALA A 523 1.62 -35.72 -7.85
C ALA A 523 2.08 -34.69 -8.90
N LEU A 524 2.63 -33.54 -8.49
CA LEU A 524 3.09 -32.50 -9.41
C LEU A 524 4.37 -32.93 -10.12
N ILE A 525 5.29 -33.59 -9.41
CA ILE A 525 6.51 -34.16 -9.99
C ILE A 525 6.18 -35.27 -11.00
N TRP A 526 5.28 -36.18 -10.64
CA TRP A 526 4.84 -37.23 -11.56
C TRP A 526 4.09 -36.65 -12.77
N GLY A 527 3.25 -35.63 -12.57
CA GLY A 527 2.57 -34.92 -13.65
C GLY A 527 3.53 -34.23 -14.62
N ALA A 528 4.60 -33.61 -14.12
CA ALA A 528 5.66 -33.03 -14.94
C ALA A 528 6.38 -34.08 -15.80
N LEU A 529 6.78 -35.21 -15.20
CA LEU A 529 7.45 -36.29 -15.93
C LEU A 529 6.51 -36.90 -16.99
N MET A 530 5.23 -37.10 -16.66
CA MET A 530 4.22 -37.59 -17.61
C MET A 530 3.95 -36.62 -18.77
N ALA A 531 3.95 -35.31 -18.51
CA ALA A 531 3.81 -34.31 -19.56
C ALA A 531 4.96 -34.40 -20.58
N GLY A 532 6.21 -34.54 -20.11
CA GLY A 532 7.37 -34.79 -20.97
C GLY A 532 7.26 -36.12 -21.73
N CYS A 533 6.80 -37.20 -21.07
CA CYS A 533 6.49 -38.47 -21.75
C CYS A 533 5.49 -38.31 -22.88
N ARG A 534 4.46 -37.45 -22.74
CA ARG A 534 3.53 -37.12 -23.83
C ARG A 534 4.22 -36.41 -24.99
N PHE A 535 4.95 -35.34 -24.72
CA PHE A 535 5.62 -34.56 -25.75
C PHE A 535 6.61 -35.38 -26.59
N HIS A 536 7.34 -36.31 -25.95
CA HIS A 536 8.33 -37.17 -26.61
C HIS A 536 7.82 -38.60 -26.89
N LYS A 537 6.50 -38.82 -26.81
CA LYS A 537 5.80 -40.10 -27.09
C LYS A 537 6.36 -41.34 -26.36
N ASN A 538 7.03 -41.17 -25.23
CA ASN A 538 7.61 -42.25 -24.45
C ASN A 538 6.55 -42.92 -23.57
N VAL A 539 5.88 -43.92 -24.13
CA VAL A 539 4.77 -44.63 -23.46
C VAL A 539 5.27 -45.49 -22.28
N GLU A 540 6.46 -46.09 -22.38
CA GLU A 540 7.00 -46.98 -21.34
C GLU A 540 7.28 -46.22 -20.03
N LEU A 541 7.85 -45.01 -20.13
CA LEU A 541 8.04 -44.17 -18.95
C LEU A 541 6.71 -43.62 -18.43
N ALA A 542 5.73 -43.33 -19.30
CA ALA A 542 4.38 -42.96 -18.85
C ALA A 542 3.71 -44.09 -18.04
N GLU A 543 3.87 -45.35 -18.47
CA GLU A 543 3.37 -46.55 -17.77
C GLU A 543 4.09 -46.86 -16.44
N TYR A 544 5.29 -46.30 -16.23
CA TYR A 544 5.98 -46.29 -14.94
C TYR A 544 5.48 -45.16 -14.04
N VAL A 545 5.38 -43.94 -14.59
CA VAL A 545 4.94 -42.74 -13.86
C VAL A 545 3.51 -42.85 -13.35
N ILE A 546 2.59 -43.40 -14.17
CA ILE A 546 1.16 -43.42 -13.84
C ILE A 546 0.85 -44.19 -12.55
N LYS A 547 1.59 -45.28 -12.27
CA LYS A 547 1.35 -46.17 -11.14
C LYS A 547 1.55 -45.40 -9.83
N HIS A 548 2.70 -44.74 -9.72
CA HIS A 548 3.05 -43.89 -8.58
C HIS A 548 2.14 -42.66 -8.44
N TRP A 549 1.64 -42.07 -9.54
CA TRP A 549 0.68 -40.95 -9.46
C TRP A 549 -0.71 -41.41 -8.99
N ILE A 550 -1.23 -42.52 -9.53
CA ILE A 550 -2.52 -43.11 -9.11
C ILE A 550 -2.50 -43.55 -7.64
N GLU A 551 -1.35 -43.97 -7.12
CA GLU A 551 -1.17 -44.32 -5.69
C GLU A 551 -1.20 -43.08 -4.77
N LEU A 552 -0.88 -41.89 -5.30
CA LEU A 552 -0.88 -40.62 -4.55
C LEU A 552 -2.20 -39.84 -4.66
N GLU A 553 -2.86 -39.90 -5.81
CA GLU A 553 -4.12 -39.21 -6.10
C GLU A 553 -5.14 -40.17 -6.77
N PRO A 554 -5.61 -41.21 -6.06
CA PRO A 554 -6.46 -42.25 -6.64
C PRO A 554 -7.81 -41.74 -7.16
N ASP A 555 -8.25 -40.59 -6.67
CA ASP A 555 -9.58 -40.00 -6.85
C ASP A 555 -9.59 -38.81 -7.84
N LYS A 556 -8.45 -38.46 -8.46
CA LYS A 556 -8.34 -37.33 -9.40
C LYS A 556 -8.19 -37.80 -10.85
N SER A 557 -9.03 -37.26 -11.73
CA SER A 557 -9.09 -37.63 -13.16
C SER A 557 -7.87 -37.21 -13.99
N GLY A 558 -7.08 -36.24 -13.53
CA GLY A 558 -5.96 -35.68 -14.30
C GLY A 558 -4.93 -36.71 -14.77
N ALA A 559 -4.53 -37.63 -13.89
CA ALA A 559 -3.59 -38.71 -14.19
C ALA A 559 -4.16 -39.68 -15.25
N TYR A 560 -5.40 -40.13 -15.04
CA TYR A 560 -6.12 -41.03 -15.96
C TYR A 560 -6.29 -40.42 -17.35
N VAL A 561 -6.75 -39.17 -17.44
CA VAL A 561 -6.93 -38.48 -18.71
C VAL A 561 -5.60 -38.31 -19.43
N LEU A 562 -4.51 -37.91 -18.74
CA LEU A 562 -3.23 -37.67 -19.40
C LEU A 562 -2.61 -38.95 -19.96
N LEU A 563 -2.71 -40.11 -19.29
CA LEU A 563 -2.28 -41.39 -19.87
C LEU A 563 -3.19 -41.85 -21.02
N GLY A 564 -4.51 -41.71 -20.90
CA GLY A 564 -5.44 -42.02 -21.99
C GLY A 564 -5.11 -41.22 -23.26
N ASN A 565 -4.72 -39.95 -23.08
CA ASN A 565 -4.26 -39.05 -24.13
C ASN A 565 -2.93 -39.51 -24.74
N ILE A 566 -1.94 -39.92 -23.93
CA ILE A 566 -0.67 -40.50 -24.41
C ILE A 566 -0.92 -41.76 -25.23
N TYR A 567 -1.82 -42.64 -24.77
CA TYR A 567 -2.14 -43.86 -25.50
C TYR A 567 -2.78 -43.60 -26.86
N ALA A 568 -3.76 -42.70 -26.93
CA ALA A 568 -4.38 -42.33 -28.21
C ALA A 568 -3.40 -41.61 -29.16
N ALA A 569 -2.57 -40.69 -28.67
CA ALA A 569 -1.54 -40.00 -29.46
C ALA A 569 -0.40 -40.92 -29.99
N SER A 570 -0.26 -42.11 -29.39
CA SER A 570 0.65 -43.19 -29.81
C SER A 570 -0.08 -44.38 -30.46
N GLY A 571 -1.34 -44.21 -30.90
CA GLY A 571 -2.11 -45.24 -31.62
C GLY A 571 -2.56 -46.45 -30.78
N ARG A 572 -2.33 -46.45 -29.46
CA ARG A 572 -2.76 -47.52 -28.54
C ARG A 572 -4.22 -47.34 -28.09
N HIS A 573 -5.15 -47.27 -29.06
CA HIS A 573 -6.58 -47.01 -28.83
C HIS A 573 -7.29 -48.02 -27.90
N ALA A 574 -6.75 -49.25 -27.78
CA ALA A 574 -7.23 -50.22 -26.78
C ALA A 574 -6.91 -49.75 -25.35
N SER A 575 -5.64 -49.46 -25.05
CA SER A 575 -5.17 -49.00 -23.74
C SER A 575 -5.78 -47.64 -23.34
N ALA A 576 -6.03 -46.76 -24.32
CA ALA A 576 -6.78 -45.51 -24.09
C ALA A 576 -8.21 -45.77 -23.58
N ARG A 577 -8.93 -46.73 -24.19
CA ARG A 577 -10.27 -47.15 -23.74
C ARG A 577 -10.25 -47.87 -22.39
N GLU A 578 -9.23 -48.68 -22.13
CA GLU A 578 -9.03 -49.37 -20.85
C GLU A 578 -8.86 -48.38 -19.69
N ILE A 579 -8.01 -47.35 -19.84
CA ILE A 579 -7.86 -46.27 -18.87
C ILE A 579 -9.16 -45.47 -18.68
N ARG A 580 -9.91 -45.18 -19.77
CA ARG A 580 -11.26 -44.56 -19.68
C ARG A 580 -12.31 -45.47 -19.01
N HIS A 581 -12.14 -46.79 -19.04
CA HIS A 581 -12.99 -47.72 -18.29
C HIS A 581 -12.57 -47.78 -16.81
N LEU A 582 -11.26 -47.83 -16.51
CA LEU A 582 -10.71 -47.83 -15.16
C LEU A 582 -11.10 -46.57 -14.37
N MET A 583 -11.04 -45.40 -15.01
CA MET A 583 -11.46 -44.12 -14.41
C MET A 583 -12.94 -44.13 -13.99
N ARG A 584 -13.83 -44.61 -14.88
CA ARG A 584 -15.27 -44.78 -14.60
C ARG A 584 -15.52 -45.85 -13.53
N LYS A 585 -14.80 -46.98 -13.56
CA LYS A 585 -14.89 -48.06 -12.57
C LYS A 585 -14.47 -47.61 -11.15
N LYS A 586 -13.63 -46.58 -11.03
CA LYS A 586 -13.25 -45.96 -9.76
C LYS A 586 -14.15 -44.80 -9.32
N GLY A 587 -15.11 -44.37 -10.14
CA GLY A 587 -15.95 -43.20 -9.82
C GLY A 587 -15.21 -41.86 -9.87
N VAL A 588 -14.23 -41.73 -10.78
CA VAL A 588 -13.33 -40.56 -10.85
C VAL A 588 -13.77 -39.60 -11.95
N ASP A 589 -14.42 -38.50 -11.57
CA ASP A 589 -15.02 -37.53 -12.49
C ASP A 589 -14.09 -36.38 -12.91
N LYS A 590 -14.44 -35.71 -14.01
CA LYS A 590 -13.71 -34.56 -14.59
C LYS A 590 -14.34 -33.25 -14.12
N LEU A 591 -13.69 -32.56 -13.19
CA LEU A 591 -14.05 -31.19 -12.80
C LEU A 591 -13.90 -30.23 -14.01
N PRO A 592 -14.95 -29.47 -14.38
CA PRO A 592 -14.88 -28.53 -15.51
C PRO A 592 -14.08 -27.27 -15.15
N GLY A 593 -13.25 -26.80 -16.08
CA GLY A 593 -12.60 -25.50 -15.96
C GLY A 593 -13.62 -24.38 -16.18
N CYS A 594 -13.70 -23.41 -15.26
CA CYS A 594 -14.49 -22.21 -15.47
C CYS A 594 -13.68 -21.14 -16.19
N SER A 595 -13.91 -21.00 -17.50
CA SER A 595 -13.67 -19.72 -18.14
C SER A 595 -14.86 -18.81 -17.82
N THR A 596 -14.55 -17.63 -17.32
CA THR A 596 -15.53 -16.56 -17.17
C THR A 596 -15.06 -15.41 -18.04
N VAL A 597 -15.99 -14.81 -18.76
CA VAL A 597 -15.75 -13.60 -19.55
C VAL A 597 -16.79 -12.60 -19.11
N GLU A 598 -16.40 -11.34 -19.15
CA GLU A 598 -17.19 -10.29 -18.54
C GLU A 598 -17.47 -9.19 -19.55
N ILE A 599 -18.77 -8.98 -19.70
CA ILE A 599 -19.33 -8.20 -20.79
C ILE A 599 -20.38 -7.31 -20.16
N LYS A 600 -20.21 -5.99 -20.35
CA LYS A 600 -21.14 -4.97 -19.83
C LYS A 600 -21.39 -5.13 -18.30
N GLY A 601 -20.42 -5.68 -17.57
CA GLY A 601 -20.43 -5.90 -16.11
C GLY A 601 -20.98 -7.25 -15.62
N ILE A 602 -21.45 -8.12 -16.52
CA ILE A 602 -22.02 -9.44 -16.16
C ILE A 602 -20.96 -10.54 -16.33
N ILE A 603 -20.84 -11.40 -15.32
CA ILE A 603 -19.98 -12.60 -15.32
C ILE A 603 -20.66 -13.74 -16.07
N HIS A 604 -20.32 -13.92 -17.34
CA HIS A 604 -20.77 -15.08 -18.09
C HIS A 604 -19.78 -16.22 -17.90
N GLN A 605 -20.22 -17.27 -17.19
CA GLN A 605 -19.47 -18.51 -17.05
C GLN A 605 -19.76 -19.42 -18.24
N PHE A 606 -18.69 -19.96 -18.81
CA PHE A 606 -18.77 -21.02 -19.79
C PHE A 606 -18.03 -22.24 -19.24
N MET A 607 -18.72 -23.38 -19.24
CA MET A 607 -18.13 -24.69 -18.97
C MET A 607 -18.09 -25.48 -20.29
N VAL A 608 -17.16 -26.43 -20.41
CA VAL A 608 -16.99 -27.20 -21.66
C VAL A 608 -18.25 -28.03 -21.94
N GLY A 609 -18.87 -27.82 -23.11
CA GLY A 609 -20.13 -28.47 -23.49
C GLY A 609 -21.40 -27.90 -22.86
N ASP A 610 -21.32 -26.74 -22.20
CA ASP A 610 -22.47 -26.07 -21.59
C ASP A 610 -23.32 -25.34 -22.64
N LEU A 611 -24.58 -25.76 -22.79
CA LEU A 611 -25.57 -25.16 -23.70
C LEU A 611 -26.65 -24.36 -22.96
N SER A 612 -26.50 -24.12 -21.65
CA SER A 612 -27.52 -23.44 -20.83
C SER A 612 -27.55 -21.91 -21.00
N HIS A 613 -26.63 -21.34 -21.78
CA HIS A 613 -26.53 -19.89 -21.96
C HIS A 613 -27.67 -19.35 -22.85
N PRO A 614 -28.40 -18.28 -22.46
CA PRO A 614 -29.55 -17.78 -23.21
C PRO A 614 -29.28 -17.38 -24.67
N CYS A 615 -28.04 -17.03 -25.01
CA CYS A 615 -27.62 -16.64 -26.37
C CYS A 615 -26.88 -17.76 -27.12
N ILE A 616 -26.98 -19.02 -26.68
CA ILE A 616 -26.10 -20.11 -27.17
C ILE A 616 -26.15 -20.31 -28.70
N GLU A 617 -27.32 -20.15 -29.33
CA GLU A 617 -27.45 -20.30 -30.79
C GLU A 617 -26.65 -19.22 -31.54
N GLU A 618 -26.67 -17.97 -31.05
CA GLU A 618 -25.86 -16.87 -31.58
C GLU A 618 -24.37 -17.12 -31.35
N ILE A 619 -23.99 -17.60 -30.16
CA ILE A 619 -22.60 -17.91 -29.76
C ILE A 619 -22.01 -18.99 -30.67
N LEU A 620 -22.77 -20.04 -30.97
CA LEU A 620 -22.36 -21.10 -31.88
C LEU A 620 -22.27 -20.57 -33.32
N ALA A 621 -23.30 -19.88 -33.83
CA ALA A 621 -23.29 -19.31 -35.18
C ALA A 621 -22.13 -18.33 -35.41
N LYS A 622 -21.75 -17.51 -34.42
CA LYS A 622 -20.59 -16.63 -34.52
C LYS A 622 -19.27 -17.40 -34.42
N TRP A 623 -19.19 -18.46 -33.60
CA TRP A 623 -18.02 -19.34 -33.62
C TRP A 623 -17.86 -20.00 -35.00
N ASP A 624 -18.94 -20.46 -35.61
CA ASP A 624 -18.91 -21.14 -36.91
C ASP A 624 -18.54 -20.19 -38.06
N GLU A 625 -18.96 -18.92 -38.00
CA GLU A 625 -18.46 -17.84 -38.88
C GLU A 625 -16.94 -17.67 -38.72
N ILE A 626 -16.45 -17.58 -37.49
CA ILE A 626 -15.03 -17.39 -37.16
C ILE A 626 -14.19 -18.59 -37.62
N ASP A 627 -14.61 -19.82 -37.31
CA ASP A 627 -13.93 -21.07 -37.67
C ASP A 627 -13.90 -21.26 -39.20
N SER A 628 -15.00 -20.91 -39.89
CA SER A 628 -15.07 -20.90 -41.37
C SER A 628 -14.10 -19.89 -41.99
N ARG A 629 -14.04 -18.66 -41.48
CA ARG A 629 -13.10 -17.64 -41.97
C ARG A 629 -11.65 -18.02 -41.70
N ILE A 630 -11.34 -18.52 -40.50
CA ILE A 630 -10.01 -19.01 -40.12
C ILE A 630 -9.54 -20.16 -41.05
N ARG A 631 -10.44 -21.02 -41.50
CA ARG A 631 -10.14 -22.07 -42.51
C ARG A 631 -9.95 -21.53 -43.93
N LEU A 632 -10.82 -20.61 -44.36
CA LEU A 632 -10.88 -20.15 -45.76
C LEU A 632 -9.90 -19.00 -46.08
N GLU A 633 -9.66 -18.09 -45.13
CA GLU A 633 -8.82 -16.91 -45.32
C GLU A 633 -7.36 -17.18 -44.88
N GLU A 634 -7.17 -17.84 -43.74
CA GLU A 634 -5.85 -18.12 -43.14
C GLU A 634 -5.35 -19.57 -43.36
N GLY A 635 -6.15 -20.42 -44.04
CA GLY A 635 -5.77 -21.80 -44.38
C GLY A 635 -5.61 -22.75 -43.18
N TYR A 636 -6.18 -22.41 -42.03
CA TYR A 636 -6.06 -23.21 -40.80
C TYR A 636 -6.81 -24.54 -40.92
N VAL A 637 -6.16 -25.62 -40.48
CA VAL A 637 -6.78 -26.94 -40.32
C VAL A 637 -6.69 -27.33 -38.84
N PRO A 638 -7.81 -27.61 -38.15
CA PRO A 638 -7.78 -28.07 -36.76
C PRO A 638 -6.98 -29.37 -36.62
N ASP A 639 -6.02 -29.44 -35.68
CA ASP A 639 -5.31 -30.69 -35.45
C ASP A 639 -6.17 -31.69 -34.67
N LYS A 640 -6.93 -32.49 -35.43
CA LYS A 640 -7.79 -33.58 -34.95
C LYS A 640 -7.07 -34.59 -34.04
N LYS A 641 -5.73 -34.63 -34.01
CA LYS A 641 -4.94 -35.50 -33.13
C LYS A 641 -5.03 -35.11 -31.64
N GLU A 642 -5.41 -33.87 -31.30
CA GLU A 642 -5.73 -33.50 -29.91
C GLU A 642 -7.18 -33.85 -29.53
N VAL A 643 -8.01 -34.33 -30.47
CA VAL A 643 -9.38 -34.82 -30.18
C VAL A 643 -9.35 -36.30 -29.84
N LEU A 644 -9.35 -36.57 -28.54
CA LEU A 644 -8.99 -37.89 -28.00
C LEU A 644 -10.24 -38.71 -27.62
N LEU A 645 -11.41 -38.30 -28.12
CA LEU A 645 -12.70 -39.01 -28.06
C LEU A 645 -12.83 -40.02 -29.22
N ASP A 646 -13.55 -41.12 -28.97
CA ASP A 646 -13.94 -42.11 -30.01
C ASP A 646 -15.28 -41.67 -30.62
N ILE A 647 -15.21 -40.69 -31.52
CA ILE A 647 -16.33 -40.09 -32.27
C ILE A 647 -15.89 -39.92 -33.74
N GLU A 648 -16.83 -39.76 -34.67
CA GLU A 648 -16.51 -39.73 -36.10
C GLU A 648 -15.69 -38.50 -36.50
N GLU A 649 -15.00 -38.54 -37.65
CA GLU A 649 -14.06 -37.47 -38.06
C GLU A 649 -14.71 -36.10 -38.24
N GLU A 650 -16.03 -36.06 -38.46
CA GLU A 650 -16.84 -34.83 -38.51
C GLU A 650 -17.24 -34.38 -37.09
N GLU A 651 -17.71 -35.29 -36.23
CA GLU A 651 -18.03 -35.03 -34.81
C GLU A 651 -16.81 -34.55 -34.00
N LYS A 652 -15.58 -34.95 -34.37
CA LYS A 652 -14.35 -34.47 -33.72
C LYS A 652 -14.16 -32.97 -33.83
N GLU A 653 -14.58 -32.37 -34.94
CA GLU A 653 -14.50 -30.92 -35.12
C GLU A 653 -15.55 -30.20 -34.26
N ASP A 654 -16.74 -30.76 -34.16
CA ASP A 654 -17.86 -30.24 -33.36
C ASP A 654 -17.65 -30.41 -31.84
N ALA A 655 -16.79 -31.34 -31.42
CA ALA A 655 -16.27 -31.40 -30.05
C ALA A 655 -15.22 -30.31 -29.75
N LEU A 656 -14.48 -29.83 -30.77
CA LEU A 656 -13.45 -28.79 -30.61
C LEU A 656 -14.03 -27.37 -30.58
N SER A 657 -15.20 -27.11 -31.16
CA SER A 657 -15.85 -25.78 -31.12
C SER A 657 -16.32 -25.41 -29.71
N ARG A 658 -16.89 -26.37 -28.98
CA ARG A 658 -17.66 -26.18 -27.72
C ARG A 658 -16.82 -26.06 -26.43
N HIS A 659 -15.59 -25.55 -26.53
CA HIS A 659 -14.69 -25.31 -25.38
C HIS A 659 -15.08 -24.07 -24.57
N SER A 660 -14.90 -24.10 -23.25
CA SER A 660 -15.23 -22.99 -22.32
C SER A 660 -14.58 -21.65 -22.70
N GLU A 661 -13.33 -21.70 -23.17
CA GLU A 661 -12.58 -20.54 -23.65
C GLU A 661 -13.12 -20.03 -24.99
N LYS A 662 -13.52 -20.93 -25.90
CA LYS A 662 -14.05 -20.60 -27.23
C LYS A 662 -15.45 -20.02 -27.15
N LEU A 663 -16.35 -20.61 -26.37
CA LEU A 663 -17.68 -20.09 -26.10
C LEU A 663 -17.60 -18.69 -25.46
N ALA A 664 -16.67 -18.50 -24.52
CA ALA A 664 -16.36 -17.20 -23.94
C ALA A 664 -15.84 -16.17 -24.96
N ILE A 665 -15.00 -16.59 -25.92
CA ILE A 665 -14.47 -15.72 -26.99
C ILE A 665 -15.54 -15.38 -28.03
N ALA A 666 -16.33 -16.35 -28.50
CA ALA A 666 -17.41 -16.10 -29.45
C ALA A 666 -18.50 -15.21 -28.86
N PHE A 667 -18.94 -15.50 -27.64
CA PHE A 667 -19.88 -14.65 -26.90
C PHE A 667 -19.36 -13.21 -26.74
N ALA A 668 -18.05 -13.06 -26.54
CA ALA A 668 -17.42 -11.76 -26.51
C ALA A 668 -17.41 -11.06 -27.87
N LEU A 669 -17.02 -11.73 -28.95
CA LEU A 669 -17.01 -11.16 -30.31
C LEU A 669 -18.41 -10.78 -30.84
N ILE A 670 -19.50 -11.33 -30.28
CA ILE A 670 -20.87 -10.85 -30.54
C ILE A 670 -21.16 -9.54 -29.79
N ASN A 671 -20.63 -9.39 -28.58
CA ASN A 671 -21.05 -8.38 -27.61
C ASN A 671 -20.07 -7.23 -27.39
N THR A 672 -18.90 -7.28 -28.00
CA THR A 672 -17.87 -6.23 -28.00
C THR A 672 -17.60 -5.77 -29.42
N SER A 673 -17.36 -4.46 -29.61
CA SER A 673 -16.93 -3.88 -30.89
C SER A 673 -15.56 -4.40 -31.34
N ASP A 674 -15.28 -4.33 -32.64
CA ASP A 674 -14.07 -4.91 -33.27
C ASP A 674 -12.73 -4.47 -32.62
N ASP A 675 -12.68 -3.28 -32.02
CA ASP A 675 -11.48 -2.74 -31.35
C ASP A 675 -11.25 -3.23 -29.89
N MET A 676 -12.15 -4.03 -29.31
CA MET A 676 -12.17 -4.30 -27.86
C MET A 676 -11.44 -5.61 -27.43
N PRO A 677 -10.44 -5.57 -26.53
CA PRO A 677 -9.70 -6.78 -26.13
C PRO A 677 -10.42 -7.66 -25.09
N ILE A 678 -10.59 -8.95 -25.45
CA ILE A 678 -11.34 -10.02 -24.74
C ILE A 678 -10.47 -10.74 -23.68
N ARG A 679 -11.06 -11.09 -22.51
CA ARG A 679 -10.32 -11.16 -21.23
C ARG A 679 -10.91 -12.12 -20.14
N ILE A 680 -10.08 -12.96 -19.48
CA ILE A 680 -10.48 -14.14 -18.62
C ILE A 680 -9.48 -14.38 -17.41
N VAL A 681 -9.87 -14.26 -16.10
CA VAL A 681 -9.01 -13.71 -14.96
C VAL A 681 -9.25 -14.04 -13.44
N LYS A 682 -8.25 -14.32 -12.60
CA LYS A 682 -8.27 -15.29 -11.47
C LYS A 682 -7.78 -14.77 -10.06
N ASN A 683 -8.39 -14.66 -8.73
CA ASN A 683 -8.14 -14.35 -7.08
C ASN A 683 -6.96 -13.59 -6.06
N LEU A 684 -7.01 -12.36 -5.35
CA LEU A 684 -6.04 -11.31 -4.62
C LEU A 684 -6.25 -9.65 -4.35
N ARG A 685 -6.34 -8.81 -3.18
CA ARG A 685 -6.07 -7.20 -2.96
C ARG A 685 -5.89 -6.28 -1.56
N VAL A 686 -6.47 -4.99 -1.25
CA VAL A 686 -6.28 -3.81 -0.15
C VAL A 686 -6.60 -2.20 -0.47
N PHE A 687 -6.24 -1.09 0.35
CA PHE A 687 -6.65 0.42 0.61
C PHE A 687 -6.02 1.79 -0.02
N ASP A 688 -6.35 3.09 0.45
CA ASP A 688 -5.60 4.46 0.29
C ASP A 688 -6.09 5.86 0.89
N LEU A 689 -5.33 6.96 0.66
CA LEU A 689 -5.68 8.43 0.61
C LEU A 689 -6.71 8.80 -0.47
N THR A 690 -6.72 8.10 -1.59
CA THR A 690 -7.82 8.21 -2.56
C THR A 690 -9.18 7.81 -1.93
N VAL A 691 -9.17 6.92 -0.92
CA VAL A 691 -10.39 6.46 -0.20
C VAL A 691 -10.86 7.46 0.84
N VAL A 692 -9.91 8.10 1.51
CA VAL A 692 -10.14 9.00 2.64
C VAL A 692 -9.42 10.31 2.37
N LYS A 693 -10.18 11.33 1.99
CA LYS A 693 -9.66 12.68 1.76
C LYS A 693 -9.18 13.30 3.09
N PRO A 694 -8.21 14.24 3.07
CA PRO A 694 -7.78 14.95 4.28
C PRO A 694 -8.91 15.77 4.94
N SER A 695 -9.86 16.26 4.15
CA SER A 695 -11.10 16.89 4.63
C SER A 695 -11.89 15.98 5.57
N ASP A 696 -12.22 14.78 5.10
CA ASP A 696 -13.03 13.80 5.83
C ASP A 696 -12.33 13.32 7.11
N PHE A 697 -10.99 13.33 7.12
CA PHE A 697 -10.21 13.09 8.34
C PHE A 697 -10.31 14.24 9.35
N VAL A 698 -10.22 15.50 8.92
CA VAL A 698 -10.38 16.67 9.80
C VAL A 698 -11.81 16.81 10.32
N GLU A 699 -12.80 16.48 9.48
CA GLU A 699 -14.23 16.59 9.75
C GLU A 699 -14.75 15.45 10.64
N TYR A 700 -14.35 14.19 10.40
CA TYR A 700 -14.90 13.04 11.12
C TYR A 700 -13.92 12.37 12.09
N ALA A 701 -12.66 12.14 11.69
CA ALA A 701 -11.69 11.46 12.55
C ALA A 701 -11.20 12.34 13.71
N LEU A 702 -10.82 13.60 13.44
CA LEU A 702 -10.36 14.52 14.48
C LEU A 702 -11.50 15.00 15.37
N ALA A 703 -12.67 15.29 14.79
CA ALA A 703 -13.86 15.65 15.55
C ALA A 703 -14.33 14.50 16.47
N CYS A 704 -14.18 13.23 16.06
CA CYS A 704 -14.42 12.09 16.94
C CYS A 704 -13.48 12.12 18.16
N LEU A 705 -12.17 12.37 17.97
CA LEU A 705 -11.22 12.47 19.10
C LEU A 705 -11.49 13.69 20.00
N GLU A 706 -11.97 14.79 19.43
CA GLU A 706 -12.41 16.00 20.15
C GLU A 706 -13.67 15.74 20.98
N GLN A 707 -14.74 15.20 20.39
CA GLN A 707 -15.97 14.87 21.12
C GLN A 707 -15.74 13.89 22.28
N LEU A 708 -14.85 12.91 22.09
CA LEU A 708 -14.42 12.01 23.16
C LEU A 708 -13.63 12.76 24.24
N SER A 709 -12.67 13.61 23.86
CA SER A 709 -11.90 14.48 24.76
C SER A 709 -12.80 15.38 25.61
N ASP A 710 -13.77 16.04 24.98
CA ASP A 710 -14.65 17.04 25.61
C ASP A 710 -15.70 16.40 26.51
N SER A 711 -16.12 15.18 26.18
CA SER A 711 -16.89 14.33 27.10
C SER A 711 -16.08 13.94 28.35
N GLY A 712 -14.74 13.83 28.23
CA GLY A 712 -13.81 13.58 29.34
C GLY A 712 -12.69 12.55 29.09
N ASP A 713 -12.52 12.06 27.85
CA ASP A 713 -11.51 11.04 27.52
C ASP A 713 -10.09 11.64 27.47
N HIS A 714 -9.35 11.46 28.56
CA HIS A 714 -7.96 11.89 28.69
C HIS A 714 -7.01 11.27 27.65
N SER A 715 -7.27 10.05 27.18
CA SER A 715 -6.44 9.41 26.14
C SER A 715 -6.72 10.04 24.77
N ALA A 716 -7.99 10.21 24.39
CA ALA A 716 -8.37 10.91 23.17
C ALA A 716 -7.82 12.34 23.16
N LYS A 717 -7.90 13.04 24.29
CA LYS A 717 -7.30 14.36 24.50
C LYS A 717 -5.79 14.38 24.31
N PHE A 718 -5.05 13.44 24.92
CA PHE A 718 -3.60 13.34 24.75
C PHE A 718 -3.22 13.10 23.28
N ILE A 719 -3.91 12.18 22.60
CA ILE A 719 -3.65 11.86 21.19
C ILE A 719 -3.98 13.04 20.31
N ARG A 720 -5.15 13.66 20.50
CA ARG A 720 -5.58 14.84 19.74
C ARG A 720 -4.60 16.01 19.89
N HIS A 721 -3.91 16.09 21.03
CA HIS A 721 -2.88 17.08 21.31
C HIS A 721 -1.50 16.72 20.70
N ASN A 722 -1.10 15.44 20.71
CA ASN A 722 0.23 14.99 20.28
C ASN A 722 0.27 14.36 18.86
N LEU A 723 -0.85 14.34 18.15
CA LEU A 723 -0.97 13.74 16.81
C LEU A 723 -0.02 14.41 15.82
N ARG A 724 0.80 13.58 15.17
CA ARG A 724 1.62 13.93 14.01
C ARG A 724 1.00 13.34 12.75
N ILE A 725 1.22 14.01 11.61
CA ILE A 725 0.77 13.54 10.30
C ILE A 725 1.98 13.34 9.39
N MET A 726 1.95 12.31 8.55
CA MET A 726 2.95 12.04 7.53
C MET A 726 2.29 12.08 6.15
N VAL A 727 2.84 12.85 5.21
CA VAL A 727 2.33 12.99 3.84
C VAL A 727 3.40 12.54 2.85
N ALA A 728 3.11 11.49 2.08
CA ALA A 728 3.95 11.08 0.96
C ALA A 728 3.43 11.65 -0.36
N GLY A 729 4.04 12.73 -0.85
CA GLY A 729 3.57 13.52 -1.99
C GLY A 729 4.65 14.43 -2.58
N GLY A 730 4.30 15.18 -3.63
CA GLY A 730 5.02 16.40 -4.02
C GLY A 730 4.41 17.63 -3.32
N ASP A 731 4.99 18.81 -3.55
CA ASP A 731 4.65 20.03 -2.77
C ASP A 731 3.14 20.33 -2.70
N GLY A 732 2.41 20.39 -3.84
CA GLY A 732 0.95 20.59 -3.84
C GLY A 732 0.13 19.51 -3.10
N THR A 733 0.61 18.26 -3.02
CA THR A 733 -0.03 17.23 -2.17
C THR A 733 0.16 17.52 -0.68
N VAL A 734 1.31 18.09 -0.30
CA VAL A 734 1.57 18.53 1.08
C VAL A 734 0.71 19.76 1.38
N GLY A 735 0.69 20.75 0.48
CA GLY A 735 -0.15 21.94 0.57
C GLY A 735 -1.64 21.63 0.71
N TRP A 736 -2.18 20.64 -0.01
CA TRP A 736 -3.58 20.22 0.14
C TRP A 736 -3.89 19.67 1.54
N VAL A 737 -2.99 18.87 2.11
CA VAL A 737 -3.15 18.35 3.49
C VAL A 737 -3.01 19.48 4.51
N LEU A 738 -2.04 20.38 4.34
CA LEU A 738 -1.86 21.57 5.19
C LEU A 738 -3.09 22.48 5.15
N GLY A 739 -3.68 22.70 3.97
CA GLY A 739 -4.88 23.52 3.81
C GLY A 739 -6.10 22.93 4.52
N CYS A 740 -6.29 21.60 4.45
CA CYS A 740 -7.33 20.92 5.22
C CYS A 740 -7.08 21.00 6.73
N LEU A 741 -5.83 20.88 7.19
CA LEU A 741 -5.47 21.02 8.60
C LEU A 741 -5.61 22.46 9.10
N GLY A 742 -5.35 23.46 8.26
CA GLY A 742 -5.56 24.89 8.56
C GLY A 742 -7.02 25.24 8.85
N GLN A 743 -7.98 24.46 8.34
CA GLN A 743 -9.40 24.62 8.70
C GLN A 743 -9.66 24.43 10.20
N LEU A 744 -8.83 23.64 10.90
CA LEU A 744 -8.90 23.52 12.36
C LEU A 744 -8.69 24.86 13.04
N TYR A 745 -7.69 25.64 12.62
CA TYR A 745 -7.43 26.97 13.20
C TYR A 745 -8.58 27.94 12.92
N VAL A 746 -9.09 27.97 11.67
CA VAL A 746 -10.26 28.80 11.30
C VAL A 746 -11.52 28.43 12.12
N GLN A 747 -11.63 27.17 12.55
CA GLN A 747 -12.70 26.67 13.42
C GLN A 747 -12.38 26.77 14.93
N ASN A 748 -11.23 27.33 15.32
CA ASN A 748 -10.71 27.38 16.70
C ASN A 748 -10.52 25.99 17.37
N ARG A 749 -10.25 24.94 16.58
CA ARG A 749 -10.09 23.53 17.00
C ARG A 749 -8.61 23.14 17.20
N GLU A 750 -7.95 23.78 18.15
CA GLU A 750 -6.53 23.58 18.43
C GLU A 750 -6.21 22.27 19.20
N PRO A 751 -4.96 21.75 19.13
CA PRO A 751 -3.85 22.20 18.28
C PRO A 751 -3.96 21.67 16.84
N VAL A 752 -3.16 22.18 15.92
CA VAL A 752 -3.08 21.65 14.55
C VAL A 752 -1.94 20.61 14.47
N PRO A 753 -2.19 19.37 13.98
CA PRO A 753 -1.16 18.35 13.84
C PRO A 753 0.03 18.75 12.94
N PRO A 754 1.29 18.66 13.38
CA PRO A 754 2.46 18.95 12.54
C PRO A 754 2.70 17.86 11.48
N VAL A 755 3.18 18.28 10.31
CA VAL A 755 3.29 17.43 9.10
C VAL A 755 4.74 17.07 8.74
N ALA A 756 5.02 15.77 8.65
CA ALA A 756 6.22 15.18 8.06
C ALA A 756 6.04 14.86 6.58
N VAL A 757 7.09 14.96 5.76
CA VAL A 757 7.00 14.80 4.30
C VAL A 757 7.85 13.63 3.80
N ILE A 758 7.28 12.75 2.98
CA ILE A 758 8.07 11.85 2.11
C ILE A 758 8.06 12.39 0.67
N PRO A 759 9.20 12.86 0.13
CA PRO A 759 9.26 13.47 -1.20
C PRO A 759 8.98 12.48 -2.33
N LEU A 760 7.74 12.50 -2.80
CA LEU A 760 7.20 11.77 -3.94
C LEU A 760 6.79 12.75 -5.05
N GLY A 761 7.71 13.61 -5.49
CA GLY A 761 7.43 14.61 -6.52
C GLY A 761 8.63 14.93 -7.40
N THR A 762 8.51 16.05 -8.11
CA THR A 762 9.61 16.66 -8.89
C THR A 762 9.88 18.08 -8.39
N GLY A 763 8.83 18.88 -8.18
CA GLY A 763 8.78 19.83 -7.06
C GLY A 763 8.68 19.06 -5.75
N ASN A 764 9.68 19.27 -4.89
CA ASN A 764 9.77 18.77 -3.51
C ASN A 764 10.46 19.85 -2.64
N ASP A 765 10.27 21.13 -2.94
CA ASP A 765 11.05 22.23 -2.38
C ASP A 765 10.66 22.54 -0.91
N LEU A 766 9.43 22.22 -0.49
CA LEU A 766 9.07 22.12 0.94
C LEU A 766 9.90 21.02 1.63
N SER A 767 9.89 19.81 1.07
CA SER A 767 10.64 18.66 1.58
C SER A 767 12.15 18.94 1.69
N ARG A 768 12.71 19.76 0.79
CA ARG A 768 14.11 20.17 0.82
C ARG A 768 14.40 21.19 1.91
N SER A 769 13.56 22.22 2.01
CA SER A 769 13.69 23.30 2.99
C SER A 769 13.61 22.79 4.43
N PHE A 770 12.78 21.78 4.68
CA PHE A 770 12.67 21.11 5.98
C PHE A 770 13.50 19.81 6.08
N GLY A 771 14.56 19.65 5.28
CA GLY A 771 15.59 18.62 5.47
C GLY A 771 15.23 17.17 5.11
N TRP A 772 14.02 16.87 4.64
CA TRP A 772 13.61 15.53 4.14
C TRP A 772 14.26 15.17 2.79
N GLY A 773 14.71 16.19 2.06
CA GLY A 773 15.60 16.05 0.91
C GLY A 773 14.91 15.97 -0.45
N ALA A 774 15.72 15.72 -1.48
CA ALA A 774 15.36 15.99 -2.88
C ALA A 774 14.32 15.04 -3.51
N SER A 775 14.31 13.79 -3.08
CA SER A 775 13.50 12.70 -3.64
C SER A 775 13.66 11.45 -2.78
N PHE A 776 12.61 10.65 -2.61
CA PHE A 776 12.71 9.45 -1.79
C PHE A 776 13.73 8.42 -2.35
N PRO A 777 14.64 7.85 -1.53
CA PRO A 777 15.80 7.11 -2.03
C PRO A 777 15.50 5.73 -2.64
N PHE A 778 16.34 5.30 -3.59
CA PHE A 778 16.37 3.92 -4.10
C PHE A 778 16.56 2.85 -3.01
N GLY A 779 17.17 3.18 -1.87
CA GLY A 779 17.27 2.34 -0.67
C GLY A 779 15.98 2.24 0.16
N TRP A 780 14.83 2.19 -0.51
CA TRP A 780 13.49 2.43 0.03
C TRP A 780 13.13 1.67 1.32
N LYS A 781 13.46 0.38 1.44
CA LYS A 781 13.10 -0.45 2.63
C LYS A 781 13.63 0.13 3.93
N ALA A 782 14.82 0.74 3.85
CA ALA A 782 15.47 1.43 4.96
C ALA A 782 15.07 2.90 5.02
N ALA A 783 14.82 3.55 3.88
CA ALA A 783 14.34 4.93 3.84
C ALA A 783 12.95 5.09 4.46
N ALA A 784 12.02 4.15 4.25
CA ALA A 784 10.69 4.17 4.87
C ALA A 784 10.79 4.10 6.41
N LYS A 785 11.61 3.16 6.95
CA LYS A 785 11.93 3.09 8.38
C LYS A 785 12.53 4.40 8.90
N ARG A 786 13.54 4.96 8.22
CA ARG A 786 14.17 6.23 8.62
C ARG A 786 13.22 7.42 8.54
N SER A 787 12.30 7.44 7.58
CA SER A 787 11.33 8.52 7.42
C SER A 787 10.26 8.47 8.52
N LEU A 788 9.76 7.28 8.85
CA LEU A 788 8.88 7.07 10.01
C LEU A 788 9.58 7.52 11.30
N TYR A 789 10.83 7.11 11.51
CA TYR A 789 11.62 7.54 12.68
C TYR A 789 11.77 9.07 12.74
N LYS A 790 12.11 9.73 11.62
CA LYS A 790 12.18 11.21 11.53
C LYS A 790 10.83 11.88 11.76
N ALA A 791 9.70 11.24 11.40
CA ALA A 791 8.38 11.81 11.66
C ALA A 791 8.03 11.74 13.15
N ILE A 792 8.34 10.61 13.80
CA ILE A 792 8.11 10.40 15.24
C ILE A 792 8.97 11.37 16.09
N PHE A 793 10.25 11.57 15.73
CA PHE A 793 11.21 12.28 16.58
C PHE A 793 11.67 13.66 16.09
N GLY A 794 11.33 14.08 14.87
CA GLY A 794 11.74 15.37 14.32
C GLY A 794 11.17 16.56 15.09
N SER A 795 11.94 17.66 15.16
CA SER A 795 11.49 18.94 15.73
C SER A 795 10.46 19.61 14.81
N VAL A 796 9.54 20.38 15.37
CA VAL A 796 8.57 21.18 14.61
C VAL A 796 9.16 22.56 14.29
N SER A 797 8.85 23.09 13.10
CA SER A 797 9.10 24.46 12.65
C SER A 797 7.81 25.07 12.08
N CYS A 798 7.72 26.40 12.09
CA CYS A 798 6.64 27.13 11.42
C CYS A 798 6.85 27.18 9.90
N LEU A 799 5.74 27.39 9.19
CA LEU A 799 5.66 27.62 7.76
C LEU A 799 4.51 28.59 7.50
N ASP A 800 4.83 29.78 6.99
CA ASP A 800 3.85 30.73 6.50
C ASP A 800 3.08 30.19 5.30
N SER A 801 1.88 30.71 5.13
CA SER A 801 1.02 30.40 4.00
C SER A 801 0.33 31.67 3.51
N TRP A 802 0.01 31.70 2.22
CA TRP A 802 -0.31 32.93 1.50
C TRP A 802 -1.62 32.76 0.75
N HIS A 803 -2.60 33.57 1.13
CA HIS A 803 -3.92 33.60 0.52
C HIS A 803 -3.86 34.38 -0.79
N VAL A 804 -4.38 33.79 -1.86
CA VAL A 804 -4.46 34.37 -3.20
C VAL A 804 -5.92 34.56 -3.56
N ILE A 805 -6.29 35.76 -3.99
CA ILE A 805 -7.57 36.06 -4.62
C ILE A 805 -7.28 36.45 -6.07
N VAL A 806 -7.89 35.76 -7.02
CA VAL A 806 -7.92 36.17 -8.44
C VAL A 806 -9.31 36.71 -8.73
N SER A 807 -9.40 37.96 -9.18
CA SER A 807 -10.65 38.61 -9.59
C SER A 807 -10.56 38.98 -11.06
N MET A 808 -11.48 38.47 -11.88
CA MET A 808 -11.55 38.74 -13.31
C MET A 808 -12.98 39.15 -13.72
N PRO A 809 -13.15 39.88 -14.85
CA PRO A 809 -14.48 40.20 -15.37
C PRO A 809 -15.31 38.94 -15.68
N VAL A 810 -16.63 39.04 -15.56
CA VAL A 810 -17.56 37.97 -15.92
C VAL A 810 -17.49 37.70 -17.43
N ARG A 811 -17.52 36.42 -17.83
CA ARG A 811 -17.54 35.97 -19.23
C ARG A 811 -18.96 35.98 -19.80
N GLY A 812 -19.11 36.33 -21.07
CA GLY A 812 -20.37 36.18 -21.81
C GLY A 812 -20.68 34.74 -22.18
N GLU A 813 -21.95 34.45 -22.46
CA GLU A 813 -22.49 33.11 -22.76
C GLU A 813 -21.87 32.43 -24.00
N GLU A 814 -21.14 33.16 -24.84
CA GLU A 814 -20.48 32.63 -26.06
C GLU A 814 -19.04 32.10 -25.83
N GLU A 815 -18.46 32.22 -24.62
CA GLU A 815 -17.05 31.84 -24.32
C GLU A 815 -16.88 30.63 -23.35
N GLU A 816 -17.69 29.58 -23.49
CA GLU A 816 -17.59 28.35 -22.68
C GLU A 816 -16.38 27.44 -23.02
N GLU A 817 -15.15 27.93 -22.84
CA GLU A 817 -13.98 27.05 -22.57
C GLU A 817 -13.85 26.81 -21.05
N GLU A 818 -13.97 25.54 -20.63
CA GLU A 818 -13.90 25.11 -19.22
C GLU A 818 -12.55 25.44 -18.57
N LEU A 819 -12.59 26.20 -17.48
CA LEU A 819 -11.41 26.69 -16.76
C LEU A 819 -10.78 25.61 -15.88
N ASN A 820 -9.72 24.99 -16.39
CA ASN A 820 -8.94 23.99 -15.67
C ASN A 820 -7.98 24.67 -14.65
N LEU A 821 -8.45 24.82 -13.41
CA LEU A 821 -7.77 25.52 -12.31
C LEU A 821 -7.01 24.56 -11.36
N PRO A 822 -6.03 25.05 -10.58
CA PRO A 822 -5.36 24.29 -9.52
C PRO A 822 -6.35 23.72 -8.49
N HIS A 823 -6.04 22.57 -7.89
CA HIS A 823 -6.90 21.99 -6.83
C HIS A 823 -6.90 22.81 -5.52
N SER A 824 -5.90 23.69 -5.37
CA SER A 824 -5.78 24.67 -4.30
C SER A 824 -6.48 26.01 -4.59
N LEU A 825 -7.09 26.17 -5.78
CA LEU A 825 -7.89 27.33 -6.16
C LEU A 825 -9.37 26.93 -6.31
N ARG A 826 -10.30 27.74 -5.81
CA ARG A 826 -11.75 27.48 -5.86
C ARG A 826 -12.47 28.66 -6.52
N ASN A 827 -13.66 28.41 -7.06
CA ASN A 827 -14.53 29.46 -7.61
C ASN A 827 -15.52 29.90 -6.52
N LEU A 828 -15.54 31.20 -6.19
CA LEU A 828 -16.49 31.81 -5.25
C LEU A 828 -17.76 32.33 -5.95
N GLY A 829 -17.79 32.32 -7.28
CA GLY A 829 -18.87 32.90 -8.08
C GLY A 829 -18.67 34.39 -8.34
N GLU A 830 -19.77 35.06 -8.68
CA GLU A 830 -19.79 36.50 -8.92
C GLU A 830 -19.80 37.29 -7.60
N CYS A 831 -18.92 38.28 -7.52
CA CYS A 831 -18.79 39.21 -6.41
C CYS A 831 -18.85 40.65 -6.93
N THR A 832 -19.40 41.58 -6.15
CA THR A 832 -19.23 43.01 -6.39
C THR A 832 -17.78 43.41 -6.13
N PHE A 833 -17.11 44.07 -7.08
CA PHE A 833 -15.73 44.49 -6.88
C PHE A 833 -15.64 45.60 -5.82
N SER A 834 -14.78 45.43 -4.82
CA SER A 834 -14.49 46.45 -3.80
C SER A 834 -13.12 47.07 -4.08
N ASP A 835 -13.11 48.30 -4.58
CA ASP A 835 -11.87 49.04 -4.83
C ASP A 835 -11.32 49.64 -3.51
N ASP A 836 -10.01 49.49 -3.31
CA ASP A 836 -9.26 50.15 -2.23
C ASP A 836 -8.80 51.58 -2.63
N GLY A 837 -9.32 52.12 -3.74
CA GLY A 837 -8.98 53.44 -4.30
C GLY A 837 -7.65 53.48 -5.06
N ASN A 838 -7.20 52.34 -5.61
CA ASN A 838 -5.85 52.21 -6.23
C ASN A 838 -5.85 51.54 -7.62
N ALA A 839 -7.01 51.17 -8.16
CA ALA A 839 -7.14 50.70 -9.54
C ALA A 839 -7.06 51.84 -10.56
N GLU A 840 -6.74 51.55 -11.82
CA GLU A 840 -6.59 52.58 -12.86
C GLU A 840 -7.42 52.24 -14.11
N GLY A 841 -8.69 52.63 -14.12
CA GLY A 841 -9.62 52.42 -15.24
C GLY A 841 -11.08 52.40 -14.79
N GLU A 842 -11.98 52.08 -15.71
CA GLU A 842 -13.34 51.68 -15.35
C GLU A 842 -13.29 50.23 -14.81
N LEU A 843 -14.07 49.96 -13.76
CA LEU A 843 -14.14 48.65 -13.10
C LEU A 843 -15.51 48.02 -13.39
N PRO A 844 -15.58 46.71 -13.67
CA PRO A 844 -16.86 46.04 -13.88
C PRO A 844 -17.62 45.91 -12.55
N GLU A 845 -18.95 46.09 -12.58
CA GLU A 845 -19.79 46.03 -11.37
C GLU A 845 -19.75 44.66 -10.69
N THR A 846 -19.64 43.59 -11.49
CA THR A 846 -19.44 42.20 -11.03
C THR A 846 -18.15 41.60 -11.59
N VAL A 847 -17.50 40.77 -10.77
CA VAL A 847 -16.30 39.99 -11.12
C VAL A 847 -16.48 38.54 -10.70
N SER A 848 -15.95 37.61 -11.50
CA SER A 848 -15.74 36.23 -11.06
C SER A 848 -14.52 36.18 -10.13
N CYS A 849 -14.71 35.71 -8.90
CA CYS A 849 -13.67 35.61 -7.88
C CYS A 849 -13.24 34.16 -7.64
N PHE A 850 -11.94 33.96 -7.47
CA PHE A 850 -11.35 32.67 -7.13
C PHE A 850 -10.40 32.80 -5.94
N ASP A 851 -10.56 31.97 -4.91
CA ASP A 851 -9.70 31.95 -3.71
C ASP A 851 -8.78 30.73 -3.66
N GLY A 852 -7.63 30.88 -3.01
CA GLY A 852 -6.70 29.76 -2.77
C GLY A 852 -5.59 30.09 -1.78
N VAL A 853 -4.78 29.07 -1.45
CA VAL A 853 -3.65 29.20 -0.52
C VAL A 853 -2.43 28.47 -1.06
N PHE A 854 -1.25 29.08 -0.91
CA PHE A 854 0.05 28.48 -1.25
C PHE A 854 1.06 28.54 -0.10
N TYR A 855 2.08 27.68 -0.19
CA TYR A 855 3.08 27.41 0.84
C TYR A 855 4.53 27.51 0.33
N ASN A 856 4.73 27.44 -0.99
CA ASN A 856 6.04 27.49 -1.64
C ASN A 856 6.18 28.75 -2.51
N TYR A 857 5.45 28.86 -3.61
CA TYR A 857 5.45 30.08 -4.44
C TYR A 857 4.22 30.23 -5.36
N PHE A 858 3.94 31.49 -5.70
CA PHE A 858 3.15 31.89 -6.85
C PHE A 858 4.07 32.39 -7.97
N SER A 859 3.78 32.09 -9.24
CA SER A 859 4.47 32.71 -10.37
C SER A 859 3.56 33.01 -11.56
N ILE A 860 3.94 34.01 -12.35
CA ILE A 860 3.22 34.48 -13.53
C ILE A 860 4.18 34.71 -14.71
N GLY A 861 3.76 34.33 -15.91
CA GLY A 861 4.51 34.46 -17.16
C GLY A 861 5.27 33.18 -17.55
N MET A 862 6.49 33.33 -18.05
CA MET A 862 7.25 32.26 -18.72
C MET A 862 7.51 31.02 -17.83
N ASP A 863 7.67 31.20 -16.51
CA ASP A 863 7.86 30.09 -15.55
C ASP A 863 6.61 29.20 -15.49
N ALA A 864 5.46 29.81 -15.22
CA ALA A 864 4.14 29.16 -15.26
C ALA A 864 3.83 28.55 -16.64
N GLN A 865 4.22 29.21 -17.73
CA GLN A 865 4.04 28.69 -19.09
C GLN A 865 4.89 27.43 -19.36
N VAL A 866 6.12 27.37 -18.84
CA VAL A 866 6.97 26.17 -18.90
C VAL A 866 6.36 25.04 -18.06
N ALA A 867 5.86 25.34 -16.86
CA ALA A 867 5.18 24.35 -16.04
C ALA A 867 3.88 23.85 -16.69
N TYR A 868 3.09 24.73 -17.30
CA TYR A 868 1.87 24.37 -18.04
C TYR A 868 2.20 23.42 -19.20
N GLY A 869 3.20 23.76 -20.03
CA GLY A 869 3.69 22.88 -21.10
C GLY A 869 4.26 21.55 -20.59
N PHE A 870 4.90 21.54 -19.41
CA PHE A 870 5.37 20.33 -18.76
C PHE A 870 4.23 19.45 -18.21
N HIS A 871 3.20 20.04 -17.60
CA HIS A 871 2.00 19.34 -17.13
C HIS A 871 1.23 18.76 -18.32
N HIS A 872 0.92 19.58 -19.32
CA HIS A 872 0.22 19.13 -20.52
C HIS A 872 0.97 17.99 -21.22
N LEU A 873 2.30 18.06 -21.40
CA LEU A 873 3.07 16.95 -21.96
C LEU A 873 3.14 15.72 -21.02
N ARG A 874 3.19 15.91 -19.70
CA ARG A 874 3.13 14.80 -18.73
C ARG A 874 1.80 14.06 -18.84
N ASP A 875 0.71 14.79 -19.07
CA ASP A 875 -0.64 14.25 -19.00
C ASP A 875 -1.10 13.69 -20.36
N GLU A 876 -0.72 14.31 -21.48
CA GLU A 876 -0.78 13.70 -22.82
C GLU A 876 0.16 12.47 -22.96
N LYS A 877 1.42 12.61 -22.52
CA LYS A 877 2.54 11.69 -22.86
C LYS A 877 3.29 11.21 -21.61
N PRO A 878 2.61 10.59 -20.62
CA PRO A 878 3.16 10.21 -19.30
C PRO A 878 4.31 9.19 -19.34
N PHE A 879 4.56 8.56 -20.48
CA PHE A 879 5.72 7.69 -20.67
C PHE A 879 7.05 8.47 -20.68
N LEU A 880 7.06 9.70 -21.21
CA LEU A 880 8.23 10.59 -21.20
C LEU A 880 8.54 11.06 -19.77
N ALA A 881 7.50 11.46 -19.03
CA ALA A 881 7.58 12.02 -17.69
C ALA A 881 7.66 10.96 -16.56
N SER A 882 8.30 9.81 -16.83
CA SER A 882 8.26 8.62 -15.97
C SER A 882 9.36 8.52 -14.89
N GLY A 883 10.31 9.46 -14.81
CA GLY A 883 11.40 9.43 -13.83
C GLY A 883 12.00 10.81 -13.48
N PRO A 884 12.52 11.03 -12.25
CA PRO A 884 12.96 12.36 -11.82
C PRO A 884 14.01 13.03 -12.74
N LEU A 885 14.86 12.25 -13.39
CA LEU A 885 15.84 12.74 -14.35
C LEU A 885 15.20 13.11 -15.70
N SER A 886 14.29 12.30 -16.25
CA SER A 886 13.61 12.64 -17.51
C SER A 886 12.71 13.85 -17.33
N ASN A 887 12.02 13.97 -16.20
CA ASN A 887 11.16 15.12 -15.90
C ASN A 887 11.98 16.42 -15.82
N LYS A 888 13.16 16.39 -15.18
CA LYS A 888 14.11 17.52 -15.19
C LYS A 888 14.61 17.86 -16.60
N LEU A 889 14.93 16.86 -17.42
CA LEU A 889 15.36 17.06 -18.81
C LEU A 889 14.24 17.60 -19.72
N ILE A 890 12.99 17.21 -19.49
CA ILE A 890 11.83 17.71 -20.23
C ILE A 890 11.53 19.16 -19.83
N TYR A 891 11.55 19.48 -18.53
CA TYR A 891 11.37 20.84 -18.03
C TYR A 891 12.48 21.78 -18.55
N ALA A 892 13.75 21.31 -18.52
CA ALA A 892 14.88 21.98 -19.16
C ALA A 892 14.74 22.08 -20.69
N GLY A 893 14.08 21.11 -21.34
CA GLY A 893 13.73 21.17 -22.75
C GLY A 893 12.70 22.24 -23.09
N TYR A 894 11.68 22.43 -22.22
CA TYR A 894 10.68 23.49 -22.39
C TYR A 894 11.25 24.88 -22.11
N THR A 895 12.02 25.08 -21.04
CA THR A 895 12.73 26.36 -20.81
C THR A 895 13.66 26.70 -21.98
N CYS A 896 14.35 25.72 -22.58
CA CYS A 896 15.15 25.95 -23.78
C CYS A 896 14.29 26.29 -25.01
N LYS A 897 13.14 25.65 -25.25
CA LYS A 897 12.21 26.03 -26.34
C LYS A 897 11.61 27.43 -26.16
N GLN A 898 11.28 27.81 -24.93
CA GLN A 898 10.88 29.17 -24.55
C GLN A 898 12.05 30.17 -24.52
N GLY A 899 13.28 29.71 -24.75
CA GLY A 899 14.50 30.53 -24.83
C GLY A 899 15.14 30.61 -26.22
N TRP A 900 14.72 29.78 -27.19
CA TRP A 900 15.41 29.62 -28.48
C TRP A 900 14.43 29.51 -29.65
N PHE A 901 14.20 30.64 -30.34
CA PHE A 901 13.65 30.79 -31.71
C PHE A 901 12.26 30.20 -32.07
N PHE A 902 11.65 29.30 -31.29
CA PHE A 902 10.52 28.47 -31.76
C PHE A 902 9.30 28.45 -30.82
N THR A 903 8.79 29.61 -30.43
CA THR A 903 7.56 29.76 -29.63
C THR A 903 6.70 30.93 -30.13
N GLN A 904 5.38 30.77 -30.15
CA GLN A 904 4.46 31.67 -30.89
C GLN A 904 4.34 33.08 -30.30
N CYS A 905 4.62 33.28 -29.01
CA CYS A 905 4.52 34.57 -28.32
C CYS A 905 5.68 35.56 -28.67
N ILE A 906 6.27 35.45 -29.86
CA ILE A 906 7.50 36.15 -30.27
C ILE A 906 7.27 37.03 -31.51
N SER A 907 6.21 36.82 -32.30
CA SER A 907 5.96 37.54 -33.56
C SER A 907 5.92 39.06 -33.38
N ASP A 908 5.31 39.54 -32.30
CA ASP A 908 5.22 40.97 -31.99
C ASP A 908 6.28 41.40 -30.95
N PRO A 909 6.98 42.55 -31.11
CA PRO A 909 7.87 43.12 -30.11
C PRO A 909 7.19 43.68 -28.85
N GLU A 910 5.99 44.23 -28.96
CA GLU A 910 5.24 44.91 -27.89
C GLU A 910 4.64 43.89 -26.92
N LEU A 911 4.25 42.71 -27.41
CA LEU A 911 3.81 41.56 -26.61
C LEU A 911 4.94 40.80 -25.91
N ARG A 912 6.17 41.34 -25.87
CA ARG A 912 7.29 40.62 -25.24
C ARG A 912 7.42 40.86 -23.74
N GLY A 913 6.96 41.96 -23.18
CA GLY A 913 7.30 42.38 -21.80
C GLY A 913 6.13 42.32 -20.82
N LEU A 914 6.33 41.68 -19.66
CA LEU A 914 5.37 41.74 -18.54
C LEU A 914 5.14 43.18 -18.05
N THR A 915 6.10 44.08 -18.26
CA THR A 915 5.98 45.52 -17.98
C THR A 915 4.85 46.24 -18.69
N ASN A 916 4.35 45.65 -19.77
CA ASN A 916 3.38 46.29 -20.65
C ASN A 916 1.95 45.90 -20.25
N ILE A 917 1.79 44.95 -19.33
CA ILE A 917 0.51 44.40 -18.87
C ILE A 917 0.39 44.27 -17.34
N ILE A 918 1.48 44.08 -16.60
CA ILE A 918 1.48 43.93 -15.13
C ILE A 918 1.95 45.23 -14.46
N ARG A 919 1.09 45.81 -13.62
CA ARG A 919 1.48 46.72 -12.54
C ARG A 919 1.63 45.92 -11.25
N LEU A 920 2.77 46.09 -10.58
CA LEU A 920 3.10 45.44 -9.31
C LEU A 920 3.01 46.48 -8.18
N SER A 921 2.09 46.27 -7.25
CA SER A 921 2.00 47.02 -5.99
C SER A 921 2.34 46.09 -4.82
N ILE A 922 3.04 46.59 -3.79
CA ILE A 922 3.37 45.83 -2.59
C ILE A 922 3.02 46.59 -1.31
N LYS A 923 2.91 45.88 -0.19
CA LYS A 923 3.08 46.46 1.14
C LYS A 923 4.36 45.92 1.78
N LYS A 924 5.16 46.79 2.38
CA LYS A 924 6.32 46.42 3.20
C LYS A 924 5.85 46.01 4.60
N MET A 925 6.71 45.32 5.36
CA MET A 925 6.48 45.07 6.78
C MET A 925 6.15 46.40 7.50
N ASP A 926 5.17 46.35 8.40
CA ASP A 926 4.61 47.49 9.15
C ASP A 926 4.04 48.67 8.34
N SER A 927 3.95 48.59 7.01
CA SER A 927 3.29 49.60 6.17
C SER A 927 1.84 49.23 5.83
N SER A 928 0.91 50.15 6.09
CA SER A 928 -0.47 50.06 5.61
C SER A 928 -0.66 50.54 4.17
N GLU A 929 0.29 51.29 3.61
CA GLU A 929 0.20 51.88 2.27
C GLU A 929 0.69 50.93 1.17
N TRP A 930 0.16 51.08 -0.05
CA TRP A 930 0.58 50.34 -1.24
C TRP A 930 1.68 51.11 -1.99
N GLU A 931 2.82 50.47 -2.24
CA GLU A 931 3.95 51.02 -2.99
C GLU A 931 4.03 50.38 -4.39
N ASN A 932 4.01 51.21 -5.44
CA ASN A 932 4.13 50.75 -6.82
C ASN A 932 5.58 50.47 -7.20
N ILE A 933 5.91 49.21 -7.51
CA ILE A 933 7.27 48.76 -7.83
C ILE A 933 7.42 48.60 -9.35
N PRO A 934 8.37 49.31 -10.00
CA PRO A 934 8.54 49.21 -11.44
C PRO A 934 9.13 47.85 -11.84
N VAL A 935 8.28 47.01 -12.44
CA VAL A 935 8.71 45.76 -13.09
C VAL A 935 9.78 46.11 -14.16
N PRO A 936 10.93 45.43 -14.21
CA PRO A 936 11.95 45.76 -15.21
C PRO A 936 11.64 45.18 -16.60
N SER A 937 11.81 45.98 -17.66
CA SER A 937 11.51 45.60 -19.06
C SER A 937 12.23 44.35 -19.59
N SER A 938 13.29 43.89 -18.92
CA SER A 938 14.01 42.65 -19.19
C SER A 938 13.38 41.39 -18.57
N VAL A 939 12.29 41.50 -17.80
CA VAL A 939 11.66 40.38 -17.06
C VAL A 939 10.54 39.73 -17.88
N ARG A 940 10.41 38.41 -17.76
CA ARG A 940 9.47 37.55 -18.51
C ARG A 940 8.70 36.56 -17.62
N ALA A 941 9.12 36.37 -16.38
CA ALA A 941 8.30 35.78 -15.33
C ALA A 941 8.56 36.52 -14.01
N ILE A 942 7.51 36.72 -13.21
CA ILE A 942 7.62 37.18 -11.82
C ILE A 942 7.30 35.98 -10.93
N VAL A 943 8.11 35.78 -9.89
CA VAL A 943 7.91 34.76 -8.86
C VAL A 943 7.83 35.46 -7.50
N ALA A 944 6.84 35.06 -6.69
CA ALA A 944 6.69 35.45 -5.29
C ALA A 944 6.87 34.20 -4.42
N LEU A 945 7.99 34.12 -3.69
CA LEU A 945 8.52 32.92 -3.05
C LEU A 945 8.50 33.04 -1.51
N ASN A 946 8.05 31.98 -0.84
CA ASN A 946 7.95 31.86 0.62
C ASN A 946 9.10 31.04 1.25
N LEU A 947 9.92 30.36 0.45
CA LEU A 947 10.99 29.49 0.94
C LEU A 947 12.37 30.02 0.53
N HIS A 948 13.39 29.77 1.35
CA HIS A 948 14.80 30.00 1.00
C HIS A 948 15.31 29.16 -0.20
N ASN A 949 14.46 28.28 -0.75
CA ASN A 949 14.75 27.38 -1.85
C ASN A 949 13.76 27.58 -3.01
N TYR A 950 14.28 27.78 -4.21
CA TYR A 950 13.51 27.75 -5.46
C TYR A 950 13.86 26.51 -6.29
N ALA A 951 12.83 25.96 -6.95
CA ALA A 951 12.88 25.05 -8.09
C ALA A 951 14.07 24.06 -8.14
N SER A 952 14.13 23.12 -7.19
CA SER A 952 15.16 22.07 -6.96
C SER A 952 16.04 22.26 -5.72
N GLY A 953 15.60 22.97 -4.70
CA GLY A 953 16.33 23.16 -3.44
C GLY A 953 17.60 23.97 -3.66
N ARG A 954 17.44 25.13 -4.28
CA ARG A 954 18.52 26.04 -4.69
C ARG A 954 18.18 27.46 -4.27
N ASN A 955 19.12 28.16 -3.65
CA ASN A 955 18.90 29.55 -3.25
C ASN A 955 18.93 30.42 -4.52
N PRO A 956 17.85 31.13 -4.90
CA PRO A 956 17.78 31.88 -6.16
C PRO A 956 18.76 33.07 -6.21
N TRP A 957 19.36 33.44 -5.07
CA TRP A 957 20.38 34.47 -4.94
C TRP A 957 21.81 33.92 -4.92
N GLY A 958 21.97 32.62 -4.64
CA GLY A 958 23.25 31.99 -4.30
C GLY A 958 23.83 32.50 -2.97
N ASN A 959 25.13 32.33 -2.77
CA ASN A 959 25.83 32.83 -1.58
C ASN A 959 26.01 34.36 -1.66
N LEU A 960 24.98 35.12 -1.28
CA LEU A 960 25.07 36.57 -1.14
C LEU A 960 26.09 36.95 -0.07
N LYS A 961 26.78 38.06 -0.29
CA LYS A 961 27.61 38.69 0.76
C LYS A 961 26.73 39.53 1.70
N PRO A 962 27.03 39.59 3.01
CA PRO A 962 26.34 40.50 3.94
C PRO A 962 26.34 41.96 3.45
N GLU A 963 27.47 42.40 2.92
CA GLU A 963 27.69 43.71 2.27
C GLU A 963 26.65 44.06 1.18
N TYR A 964 26.08 43.06 0.51
CA TYR A 964 25.10 43.23 -0.57
C TYR A 964 23.66 43.32 -0.04
N LEU A 965 23.34 42.53 0.99
CA LEU A 965 22.04 42.54 1.69
C LEU A 965 21.84 43.90 2.39
N GLU A 966 22.81 44.31 3.20
CA GLU A 966 22.80 45.55 3.96
C GLU A 966 22.69 46.78 3.03
N LYS A 967 23.47 46.83 1.95
CA LYS A 967 23.43 47.91 0.96
C LYS A 967 22.10 48.01 0.17
N ARG A 968 21.26 46.97 0.22
CA ARG A 968 19.94 46.93 -0.41
C ARG A 968 18.78 47.08 0.58
N GLY A 969 19.03 46.93 1.89
CA GLY A 969 17.98 46.87 2.91
C GLY A 969 17.19 45.56 2.89
N PHE A 970 17.83 44.44 2.52
CA PHE A 970 17.19 43.12 2.45
C PHE A 970 17.57 42.23 3.63
N VAL A 971 16.61 41.49 4.16
CA VAL A 971 16.81 40.42 5.17
C VAL A 971 16.96 39.07 4.45
N GLU A 972 17.59 38.07 5.06
CA GLU A 972 17.66 36.71 4.51
C GLU A 972 16.34 35.96 4.79
N ALA A 973 15.64 35.57 3.71
CA ALA A 973 14.30 34.99 3.78
C ALA A 973 14.21 33.67 4.57
N GLN A 974 13.23 33.59 5.45
CA GLN A 974 12.88 32.41 6.26
C GLN A 974 11.48 31.92 5.88
N SER A 975 11.13 30.70 6.27
CA SER A 975 9.82 30.12 5.92
C SER A 975 8.65 30.65 6.75
N ASP A 976 8.92 31.56 7.68
CA ASP A 976 8.03 31.97 8.77
C ASP A 976 8.22 33.45 9.20
N ASP A 977 8.93 34.26 8.40
CA ASP A 977 9.26 35.67 8.69
C ASP A 977 8.15 36.68 8.35
N GLY A 978 7.10 36.28 7.63
CA GLY A 978 6.02 37.15 7.18
C GLY A 978 6.25 37.89 5.86
N LEU A 979 7.21 37.47 5.04
CA LEU A 979 7.55 38.11 3.77
C LEU A 979 7.51 37.14 2.58
N LEU A 980 7.12 37.67 1.42
CA LEU A 980 7.36 37.07 0.12
C LEU A 980 8.55 37.73 -0.57
N GLU A 981 9.45 36.90 -1.06
CA GLU A 981 10.56 37.29 -1.93
C GLU A 981 10.09 37.42 -3.38
N ILE A 982 10.22 38.61 -3.98
CA ILE A 982 9.79 38.87 -5.35
C ILE A 982 11.01 38.94 -6.27
N PHE A 983 11.08 38.08 -7.29
CA PHE A 983 12.10 38.14 -8.34
C PHE A 983 11.57 37.99 -9.76
N GLY A 984 12.36 38.54 -10.69
CA GLY A 984 12.17 38.45 -12.12
C GLY A 984 13.15 37.49 -12.79
N LEU A 985 12.62 36.57 -13.59
CA LEU A 985 13.38 35.75 -14.52
C LEU A 985 13.36 36.40 -15.91
N LYS A 986 14.51 36.42 -16.61
CA LYS A 986 14.65 37.15 -17.89
C LYS A 986 14.26 36.33 -19.11
N GLN A 987 14.65 35.05 -19.17
CA GLN A 987 14.42 34.11 -20.28
C GLN A 987 14.50 32.67 -19.73
N GLY A 988 14.04 31.68 -20.50
CA GLY A 988 14.05 30.28 -20.06
C GLY A 988 15.44 29.75 -19.68
N TRP A 989 16.50 30.11 -20.42
CA TRP A 989 17.87 29.72 -20.03
C TRP A 989 18.33 30.37 -18.71
N HIS A 990 17.86 31.58 -18.40
CA HIS A 990 18.17 32.25 -17.12
C HIS A 990 17.53 31.47 -15.97
N ALA A 991 16.25 31.10 -16.10
CA ALA A 991 15.58 30.21 -15.15
C ALA A 991 16.36 28.90 -14.94
N SER A 992 16.76 28.23 -16.02
CA SER A 992 17.51 26.97 -15.98
C SER A 992 18.87 27.08 -15.29
N LEU A 993 19.56 28.23 -15.39
CA LEU A 993 20.84 28.46 -14.70
C LEU A 993 20.67 28.86 -13.23
N VAL A 994 19.56 29.53 -12.86
CA VAL A 994 19.18 29.76 -11.45
C VAL A 994 18.86 28.43 -10.76
N MET A 995 18.11 27.54 -11.43
CA MET A 995 17.76 26.19 -10.95
C MET A 995 18.97 25.25 -10.72
N VAL A 996 20.19 25.69 -11.05
CA VAL A 996 21.46 24.99 -10.78
C VAL A 996 22.51 25.87 -10.09
N GLU A 997 22.13 27.03 -9.52
CA GLU A 997 23.02 27.94 -8.78
C GLU A 997 24.21 28.52 -9.60
N LEU A 998 24.11 28.54 -10.93
CA LEU A 998 25.17 29.09 -11.80
C LEU A 998 25.09 30.62 -11.99
N ILE A 999 23.90 31.21 -11.87
CA ILE A 999 23.66 32.66 -11.81
C ILE A 999 22.46 32.95 -10.90
N SER A 1000 22.38 34.16 -10.36
CA SER A 1000 21.25 34.60 -9.52
C SER A 1000 20.07 35.16 -10.32
N ALA A 1001 18.87 35.05 -9.74
CA ALA A 1001 17.66 35.69 -10.22
C ALA A 1001 17.74 37.22 -10.07
N LYS A 1002 16.92 37.98 -10.82
CA LYS A 1002 16.84 39.43 -10.61
C LYS A 1002 15.86 39.71 -9.46
N HIS A 1003 16.39 39.89 -8.25
CA HIS A 1003 15.63 40.42 -7.11
C HIS A 1003 14.89 41.71 -7.49
N ILE A 1004 13.63 41.85 -7.06
CA ILE A 1004 12.75 43.00 -7.30
C ILE A 1004 12.41 43.69 -5.98
N ALA A 1005 11.82 42.98 -5.01
CA ALA A 1005 11.40 43.51 -3.71
C ALA A 1005 11.11 42.37 -2.70
N GLN A 1006 10.96 42.74 -1.42
CA GLN A 1006 10.38 41.91 -0.35
C GLN A 1006 9.04 42.53 0.07
N ALA A 1007 8.01 41.71 0.33
CA ALA A 1007 6.64 42.20 0.56
C ALA A 1007 5.84 41.38 1.58
N ALA A 1008 5.07 42.06 2.44
CA ALA A 1008 4.09 41.45 3.35
C ALA A 1008 2.68 41.30 2.71
N ALA A 1009 2.43 41.99 1.59
CA ALA A 1009 1.30 41.77 0.70
C ALA A 1009 1.65 42.22 -0.73
N ILE A 1010 1.05 41.60 -1.74
CA ILE A 1010 1.27 41.88 -3.17
C ILE A 1010 -0.09 42.09 -3.84
N ARG A 1011 -0.18 43.06 -4.75
CA ARG A 1011 -1.27 43.21 -5.72
C ARG A 1011 -0.68 43.28 -7.12
N LEU A 1012 -1.18 42.43 -8.01
CA LEU A 1012 -0.90 42.48 -9.44
C LEU A 1012 -2.16 42.97 -10.16
N GLU A 1013 -2.08 44.11 -10.83
CA GLU A 1013 -3.09 44.51 -11.83
C GLU A 1013 -2.59 44.06 -13.20
N ILE A 1014 -3.41 43.31 -13.94
CA ILE A 1014 -3.05 42.67 -15.20
C ILE A 1014 -4.04 43.13 -16.29
N LYS A 1015 -3.57 43.98 -17.20
CA LYS A 1015 -4.39 44.50 -18.32
C LYS A 1015 -4.21 43.58 -19.53
N GLY A 1016 -5.30 43.08 -20.10
CA GLY A 1016 -5.22 42.21 -21.28
C GLY A 1016 -4.80 42.99 -22.53
N GLY A 1017 -5.64 43.93 -22.97
CA GLY A 1017 -5.43 44.67 -24.22
C GLY A 1017 -5.31 43.73 -25.42
N GLN A 1018 -4.10 43.54 -25.93
CA GLN A 1018 -3.80 42.58 -27.01
C GLN A 1018 -3.50 41.14 -26.51
N TRP A 1019 -3.25 40.94 -25.22
CA TRP A 1019 -3.05 39.60 -24.64
C TRP A 1019 -4.40 38.95 -24.34
N LYS A 1020 -4.66 37.80 -24.96
CA LYS A 1020 -5.84 36.96 -24.65
C LYS A 1020 -5.66 36.11 -23.40
N ASP A 1021 -4.43 35.72 -23.11
CA ASP A 1021 -4.09 34.74 -22.07
C ASP A 1021 -2.79 35.11 -21.34
N ALA A 1022 -2.80 34.96 -20.02
CA ALA A 1022 -1.62 34.81 -19.18
C ALA A 1022 -1.43 33.34 -18.79
N TYR A 1023 -0.24 33.02 -18.27
CA TYR A 1023 0.02 31.76 -17.57
C TYR A 1023 0.36 32.07 -16.11
N MET A 1024 -0.29 31.38 -15.19
CA MET A 1024 -0.10 31.50 -13.74
C MET A 1024 0.16 30.12 -13.12
N GLN A 1025 0.81 30.10 -11.96
CA GLN A 1025 1.17 28.87 -11.27
C GLN A 1025 1.19 29.09 -9.74
N MET A 1026 0.74 28.09 -9.01
CA MET A 1026 0.70 28.08 -7.54
C MET A 1026 1.20 26.72 -7.02
N ASP A 1027 2.26 26.71 -6.20
CA ASP A 1027 2.88 25.50 -5.60
C ASP A 1027 3.26 24.34 -6.57
N GLY A 1028 3.38 24.65 -7.86
CA GLY A 1028 3.66 23.66 -8.92
C GLY A 1028 2.43 23.24 -9.72
N GLU A 1029 1.26 23.81 -9.48
CA GLU A 1029 0.03 23.63 -10.27
C GLU A 1029 -0.21 24.87 -11.16
N PRO A 1030 -0.01 24.76 -12.49
CA PRO A 1030 -0.13 25.86 -13.45
C PRO A 1030 -1.46 25.86 -14.21
N TRP A 1031 -1.96 27.04 -14.57
CA TRP A 1031 -3.14 27.22 -15.43
C TRP A 1031 -2.94 28.31 -16.48
N LYS A 1032 -3.84 28.31 -17.47
CA LYS A 1032 -3.99 29.34 -18.51
C LYS A 1032 -5.08 30.30 -18.03
N GLN A 1033 -4.70 31.53 -17.72
CA GLN A 1033 -5.60 32.56 -17.21
C GLN A 1033 -6.09 33.43 -18.37
N PRO A 1034 -7.38 33.42 -18.73
CA PRO A 1034 -7.92 34.36 -19.71
C PRO A 1034 -7.81 35.79 -19.20
N LEU A 1035 -7.60 36.73 -20.12
CA LEU A 1035 -7.56 38.16 -19.88
C LEU A 1035 -8.60 38.87 -20.75
N ASN A 1036 -9.30 39.84 -20.18
CA ASN A 1036 -10.23 40.67 -20.91
C ASN A 1036 -9.47 41.84 -21.60
N PRO A 1037 -9.82 42.23 -22.84
CA PRO A 1037 -9.13 43.31 -23.55
C PRO A 1037 -9.38 44.71 -22.95
N GLU A 1038 -10.54 44.92 -22.32
CA GLU A 1038 -11.03 46.22 -21.83
C GLU A 1038 -10.78 46.39 -20.31
N TYR A 1039 -10.96 45.33 -19.53
CA TYR A 1039 -10.91 45.37 -18.05
C TYR A 1039 -9.72 44.60 -17.45
N SER A 1040 -9.17 45.10 -16.35
CA SER A 1040 -8.07 44.47 -15.59
C SER A 1040 -8.50 43.18 -14.88
N THR A 1041 -7.64 42.15 -14.93
CA THR A 1041 -7.64 41.03 -13.98
C THR A 1041 -6.74 41.37 -12.79
N PHE A 1042 -7.19 41.16 -11.56
CA PHE A 1042 -6.43 41.43 -10.34
C PHE A 1042 -6.00 40.13 -9.65
N VAL A 1043 -4.79 40.11 -9.10
CA VAL A 1043 -4.31 39.05 -8.20
C VAL A 1043 -3.81 39.67 -6.90
N ASP A 1044 -4.52 39.40 -5.81
CA ASP A 1044 -4.20 39.84 -4.46
C ASP A 1044 -3.56 38.70 -3.66
N ILE A 1045 -2.37 38.91 -3.11
CA ILE A 1045 -1.64 37.95 -2.28
C ILE A 1045 -1.40 38.56 -0.89
N LYS A 1046 -1.90 37.89 0.16
CA LYS A 1046 -1.84 38.36 1.56
C LYS A 1046 -1.48 37.20 2.48
N LYS A 1047 -0.67 37.43 3.52
CA LYS A 1047 -0.32 36.38 4.50
C LYS A 1047 -1.59 35.85 5.18
N VAL A 1048 -1.73 34.53 5.24
CA VAL A 1048 -2.74 33.86 6.07
C VAL A 1048 -2.40 34.15 7.54
N PRO A 1049 -3.35 34.51 8.42
CA PRO A 1049 -3.07 34.80 9.84
C PRO A 1049 -2.47 33.65 10.67
N TYR A 1050 -2.28 32.47 10.09
CA TYR A 1050 -1.89 31.24 10.76
C TYR A 1050 -0.66 30.60 10.08
N GLN A 1051 0.29 30.15 10.90
CA GLN A 1051 1.49 29.44 10.47
C GLN A 1051 1.27 27.92 10.57
N SER A 1052 1.45 27.22 9.46
CA SER A 1052 1.42 25.76 9.41
C SER A 1052 2.63 25.15 10.12
N LEU A 1053 2.46 23.94 10.65
CA LEU A 1053 3.50 23.25 11.42
C LEU A 1053 4.13 22.11 10.61
N ILE A 1054 5.44 22.17 10.38
CA ILE A 1054 6.20 21.15 9.64
C ILE A 1054 7.18 20.45 10.57
N ILE A 1055 7.28 19.12 10.45
CA ILE A 1055 8.28 18.30 11.14
C ILE A 1055 9.56 18.33 10.32
N ASN A 1056 10.70 18.55 10.95
CA ASN A 1056 12.01 18.57 10.30
C ASN A 1056 12.56 17.16 10.03
N GLY A 1057 13.06 16.94 8.82
CA GLY A 1057 13.71 15.72 8.35
C GLY A 1057 15.24 15.73 8.46
N GLY A 1058 15.85 16.80 8.96
CA GLY A 1058 17.30 16.86 9.24
C GLY A 1058 17.75 15.88 10.33
N ASP A 1059 19.06 15.63 10.43
CA ASP A 1059 19.68 15.03 11.61
C ASP A 1059 20.31 16.15 12.48
N ARG A 1060 20.29 15.99 13.80
CA ARG A 1060 21.14 16.75 14.75
C ARG A 1060 22.32 15.89 15.17
#